data_AF-A0A8C5PK28-F1
#
_entry.id   AF-A0A8C5PK28-F1
#
_cell.length_a   1.000
_cell.length_b   1.000
_cell.length_c   1.000
_cell.angle_alpha   90.00
_cell.angle_beta   90.00
_cell.angle_gamma   90.00
#
_symmetry.space_group_name_H-M   'P 1'
#
loop_
_entity.id
_entity.type
_entity.pdbx_description
1 polymer ?
#
loop_
_entity_poly.entity_id
_entity_poly.type
_entity_poly.pdbx_seq_one_letter_code
_entity_poly.pdbx_strand_id
1 'polypeptide(L)'
;MVDFLAENNHCGQAVLRIVSRGNAIIAELLRLSEFVPYVFKLKDKADQQKYGEIIFDFSYFKGPEISEGRLETKPELQDLDEEFRENNIEILTRFYLAFESVHKYIVDLNRYLEDLNEGIYIQQTLETVLLNEDGKQLLCEALYLYGVMLLVIDQKIEGEVRERMLVSYYRYSGARSSADSNMDDICKLLRSTGYSSQPGSKRPPNYPESYFSRVPISDTFISMVIGRLRSDDIYNQVISIYMGITVNLMEAWEPYKAAKTALNYTLDLPNIKEQASRYSHLMERLHPQVQQFLKQGFLREEFVLDNIPKLLNCLRDCNVTIRWLMLHTADSAYDVNNKRLRQVKDQVLTDSKYNSKVLFQLLLDTAQFEFVLKEMFKLMLSEKQNKWENYKKEGSERMTELADVFSGVKPLTRVEKNENLQAWFREISKQIQSLNYEDSTAAGRKTVQLIQALEEVQEFHQLESNLQVCQFLADTRRFLHQMIRTINIKEEFLITMQIVGDLSYAWQLIDSFTFIMQESIRANPSMVTKLRSTFLKLASALDLPLLRINQANSPDLLSVSQYYSGELVSYVRKVLQIIPESMFTSLAKIIKLQTHDIVEVPTRLDKDKLRDYAQLGARYEVARLTHAISIFTEGILMMKTTLVGIIKVDPKQLLEDGIRKELVRRVALALHKGLIFNPRVKPSELLPKLKEMAATMDGFHRSFEYIQDYVSIYGLKIWQEEVSRIVNYNVEQECNNFLRTKIQDWQSMYQSTHIPIPKFPPVDESVTFIGRLCREILRITDPKVTCYIDQMNTWYDVRTHQEVTNNRLFSEIQESLGTFGLNGLDRLLCFMIVKELQNFLRLYQRLILRDRAAQETLRALQKVVTPVKGIIANSAKIYSSAVAKTQKIWTVYLDAIMKVGQMQILRRQIANELNYSCKFDSKHLAGALENFNEALLADIEAHYLDPSLPCPKEDNSLLYEITAYLEAAGMHNPLNKIYITTKQLSFFPVVNFLFLIAQLPKLQYNKNLGMTCRKPADAVDWPPLVLGMLTLLKQFHSRYTEQFLALIGQFIRSSMEQSTRWSSRTCLITFLMSSGPSCESPVGLKARRHLRGARLAFHSSGISLGSSRAVK
;
A
#
# COMPACT_ATOMS: atom_id res chain seq x y z
N MET A 1 -2.18 33.97 -38.50
CA MET A 1 -1.83 32.58 -38.81
C MET A 1 -2.82 31.71 -38.06
N VAL A 2 -3.41 30.70 -38.72
CA VAL A 2 -4.29 29.74 -38.06
C VAL A 2 -3.48 29.02 -36.98
N ASP A 3 -4.01 28.94 -35.76
CA ASP A 3 -3.39 28.25 -34.65
C ASP A 3 -3.12 26.79 -35.06
N PHE A 4 -1.86 26.35 -34.97
CA PHE A 4 -1.46 25.01 -35.41
C PHE A 4 -2.16 23.92 -34.59
N LEU A 5 -2.51 24.22 -33.34
CA LEU A 5 -3.18 23.31 -32.43
C LEU A 5 -4.71 23.45 -32.45
N ALA A 6 -5.27 24.27 -33.35
CA ALA A 6 -6.72 24.38 -33.48
C ALA A 6 -7.38 23.03 -33.80
N GLU A 7 -8.59 22.81 -33.30
CA GLU A 7 -9.31 21.53 -33.46
C GLU A 7 -9.56 21.15 -34.93
N ASN A 8 -9.63 22.15 -35.81
CA ASN A 8 -9.81 21.96 -37.25
C ASN A 8 -8.50 21.66 -38.01
N ASN A 9 -7.34 21.77 -37.37
CA ASN A 9 -6.06 21.40 -37.98
C ASN A 9 -5.71 19.94 -37.65
N HIS A 10 -6.17 19.03 -38.51
CA HIS A 10 -5.94 17.59 -38.33
C HIS A 10 -4.44 17.20 -38.26
N CYS A 11 -3.56 17.93 -38.96
CA CYS A 11 -2.12 17.69 -38.92
C CYS A 11 -1.55 17.96 -37.52
N GLY A 12 -1.85 19.14 -36.95
CA GLY A 12 -1.41 19.50 -35.60
C GLY A 12 -2.02 18.60 -34.52
N GLN A 13 -3.30 18.25 -34.66
CA GLN A 13 -4.00 17.34 -33.75
C GLN A 13 -3.43 15.91 -33.78
N ALA A 14 -3.02 15.40 -34.94
CA ALA A 14 -2.43 14.07 -35.06
C ALA A 14 -1.10 13.96 -34.29
N VAL A 15 -0.16 14.89 -34.50
CA VAL A 15 1.11 14.90 -33.78
C VAL A 15 0.93 15.19 -32.29
N LEU A 16 0.00 16.08 -31.91
CA LEU A 16 -0.33 16.35 -30.51
C LEU A 16 -0.84 15.09 -29.79
N ARG A 17 -1.70 14.29 -30.44
CA ARG A 17 -2.17 13.00 -29.89
C ARG A 17 -1.05 11.98 -29.73
N ILE A 18 -0.11 11.93 -30.67
CA ILE A 18 1.08 11.05 -30.55
C ILE A 18 1.88 11.46 -29.32
N VAL A 19 2.27 12.73 -29.20
CA VAL A 19 3.05 13.26 -28.07
C VAL A 19 2.31 13.08 -26.72
N SER A 20 0.99 13.30 -26.70
CA SER A 20 0.15 13.04 -25.53
C SER A 20 0.21 11.56 -25.10
N ARG A 21 0.04 10.62 -26.04
CA ARG A 21 0.15 9.18 -25.76
C ARG A 21 1.56 8.81 -25.26
N GLY A 22 2.59 9.49 -25.75
CA GLY A 22 3.96 9.25 -25.31
C GLY A 22 4.17 9.53 -23.81
N ASN A 23 3.63 10.65 -23.31
CA ASN A 23 3.67 10.95 -21.88
C ASN A 23 2.88 9.92 -21.05
N ALA A 24 1.72 9.46 -21.54
CA ALA A 24 0.94 8.42 -20.87
C ALA A 24 1.66 7.07 -20.81
N ILE A 25 2.33 6.66 -21.88
CA ILE A 25 3.12 5.43 -21.94
C ILE A 25 4.28 5.48 -20.92
N ILE A 26 5.02 6.60 -20.85
CA ILE A 26 6.11 6.74 -19.87
C ILE A 26 5.59 6.62 -18.44
N ALA A 27 4.46 7.25 -18.12
CA ALA A 27 3.85 7.15 -16.80
C ALA A 27 3.45 5.71 -16.45
N GLU A 28 2.86 4.96 -17.40
CA GLU A 28 2.50 3.55 -17.19
C GLU A 28 3.73 2.65 -17.06
N LEU A 29 4.79 2.88 -17.84
CA LEU A 29 6.06 2.15 -17.70
C LEU A 29 6.71 2.38 -16.34
N LEU A 30 6.74 3.62 -15.85
CA LEU A 30 7.25 3.95 -14.53
C LEU A 30 6.39 3.30 -13.43
N ARG A 31 5.06 3.37 -13.56
CA ARG A 31 4.13 2.71 -12.64
C ARG A 31 4.36 1.19 -12.59
N LEU A 32 4.36 0.51 -13.73
CA LEU A 32 4.55 -0.94 -13.80
C LEU A 32 5.93 -1.37 -13.31
N SER A 33 6.96 -0.53 -13.44
CA SER A 33 8.30 -0.87 -12.98
C SER A 33 8.38 -1.18 -11.47
N GLU A 34 7.44 -0.66 -10.66
CA GLU A 34 7.35 -0.95 -9.23
C GLU A 34 6.70 -2.31 -8.92
N PHE A 35 5.95 -2.87 -9.88
CA PHE A 35 5.19 -4.11 -9.74
C PHE A 35 5.82 -5.30 -10.49
N VAL A 36 7.09 -5.20 -10.88
CA VAL A 36 7.82 -6.32 -11.50
C VAL A 36 7.90 -7.49 -10.53
N PRO A 37 7.28 -8.66 -10.82
CA PRO A 37 7.23 -9.75 -9.85
C PRO A 37 8.63 -10.32 -9.60
N TYR A 38 9.00 -10.44 -8.32
CA TYR A 38 10.37 -10.81 -7.92
C TYR A 38 10.79 -12.20 -8.46
N VAL A 39 9.84 -13.12 -8.61
CA VAL A 39 10.07 -14.47 -9.15
C VAL A 39 10.71 -14.49 -10.55
N PHE A 40 10.48 -13.45 -11.38
CA PHE A 40 11.10 -13.36 -12.70
C PHE A 40 12.57 -12.92 -12.65
N LYS A 41 13.02 -12.32 -11.54
CA LYS A 41 14.42 -11.95 -11.33
C LYS A 41 15.30 -13.18 -11.07
N LEU A 42 14.73 -14.25 -10.49
CA LEU A 42 15.43 -15.50 -10.15
C LEU A 42 16.76 -15.27 -9.40
N LYS A 43 16.81 -14.29 -8.48
CA LYS A 43 18.03 -13.96 -7.72
C LYS A 43 18.29 -14.94 -6.57
N ASP A 44 17.23 -15.52 -6.00
CA ASP A 44 17.31 -16.40 -4.85
C ASP A 44 17.46 -17.87 -5.27
N LYS A 45 18.34 -18.62 -4.59
CA LYS A 45 18.56 -20.05 -4.87
C LYS A 45 17.28 -20.89 -4.74
N ALA A 46 16.38 -20.51 -3.83
CA ALA A 46 15.10 -21.20 -3.63
C ALA A 46 14.17 -21.01 -4.84
N ASP A 47 14.08 -19.80 -5.39
CA ASP A 47 13.28 -19.51 -6.57
C ASP A 47 13.86 -20.15 -7.83
N GLN A 48 15.19 -20.18 -7.95
CA GLN A 48 15.87 -20.90 -9.04
C GLN A 48 15.56 -22.40 -9.01
N GLN A 49 15.61 -23.02 -7.84
CA GLN A 49 15.30 -24.45 -7.68
C GLN A 49 13.83 -24.76 -7.95
N LYS A 50 12.93 -23.85 -7.57
CA LYS A 50 11.48 -24.07 -7.68
C LYS A 50 10.94 -23.73 -9.06
N TYR A 51 11.24 -22.55 -9.59
CA TYR A 51 10.63 -22.01 -10.81
C TYR A 51 11.57 -22.02 -12.03
N GLY A 52 12.85 -22.34 -11.85
CA GLY A 52 13.83 -22.31 -12.94
C GLY A 52 13.54 -23.29 -14.08
N GLU A 53 12.76 -24.36 -13.85
CA GLU A 53 12.35 -25.30 -14.92
C GLU A 53 11.10 -24.84 -15.69
N ILE A 54 10.38 -23.79 -15.25
CA ILE A 54 9.14 -23.31 -15.89
C ILE A 54 9.24 -21.86 -16.43
N ILE A 55 10.19 -21.06 -15.92
CA ILE A 55 10.45 -19.70 -16.38
C ILE A 55 11.56 -19.73 -17.43
N PHE A 56 11.23 -19.34 -18.66
CA PHE A 56 12.17 -19.35 -19.79
C PHE A 56 12.42 -17.93 -20.31
N ASP A 57 13.61 -17.67 -20.82
CA ASP A 57 13.94 -16.45 -21.57
C ASP A 57 13.74 -16.66 -23.09
N PHE A 58 14.22 -15.72 -23.92
CA PHE A 58 14.06 -15.81 -25.39
C PHE A 58 14.75 -17.02 -26.04
N SER A 59 15.57 -17.79 -25.31
CA SER A 59 16.06 -19.08 -25.80
C SER A 59 14.93 -20.09 -26.03
N TYR A 60 13.78 -19.94 -25.37
CA TYR A 60 12.58 -20.75 -25.56
C TYR A 60 12.18 -20.85 -27.04
N PHE A 61 12.21 -19.73 -27.77
CA PHE A 61 11.79 -19.66 -29.17
C PHE A 61 12.69 -20.47 -30.13
N LYS A 62 13.89 -20.91 -29.70
CA LYS A 62 14.78 -21.77 -30.50
C LYS A 62 14.38 -23.24 -30.47
N GLY A 63 13.55 -23.67 -29.51
CA GLY A 63 13.19 -25.08 -29.33
C GLY A 63 12.00 -25.26 -28.38
N PRO A 64 10.80 -24.72 -28.71
CA PRO A 64 9.64 -24.77 -27.82
C PRO A 64 9.20 -26.20 -27.52
N GLU A 65 9.26 -27.11 -28.49
CA GLU A 65 8.87 -28.53 -28.34
C GLU A 65 9.66 -29.26 -27.25
N ILE A 66 10.96 -28.95 -27.09
CA ILE A 66 11.82 -29.57 -26.09
C ILE A 66 11.44 -29.11 -24.68
N SER A 67 11.17 -27.81 -24.53
CA SER A 67 10.78 -27.21 -23.25
C SER A 67 9.40 -27.69 -22.82
N GLU A 68 8.42 -27.71 -23.74
CA GLU A 68 7.07 -28.20 -23.44
C GLU A 68 7.05 -29.72 -23.21
N GLY A 69 7.79 -30.51 -23.99
CA GLY A 69 7.90 -31.96 -23.77
C GLY A 69 8.48 -32.30 -22.40
N ARG A 70 9.43 -31.50 -21.88
CA ARG A 70 9.93 -31.65 -20.51
C ARG A 70 8.87 -31.38 -19.45
N LEU A 71 8.01 -30.39 -19.65
CA LEU A 71 6.89 -30.10 -18.74
C LEU A 71 5.86 -31.24 -18.80
N GLU A 72 5.54 -31.75 -19.99
CA GLU A 72 4.59 -32.84 -20.18
C GLU A 72 5.04 -34.16 -19.55
N THR A 73 6.34 -34.45 -19.53
CA THR A 73 6.87 -35.68 -18.92
C THR A 73 6.80 -35.70 -17.39
N LYS A 74 6.67 -34.54 -16.73
CA LYS A 74 6.67 -34.42 -15.25
C LYS A 74 5.36 -33.79 -14.75
N PRO A 75 4.42 -34.57 -14.20
CA PRO A 75 3.15 -34.05 -13.68
C PRO A 75 3.31 -32.95 -12.62
N GLU A 76 4.35 -33.05 -11.78
CA GLU A 76 4.66 -32.05 -10.76
C GLU A 76 5.01 -30.67 -11.35
N LEU A 77 5.63 -30.63 -12.54
CA LEU A 77 5.92 -29.37 -13.22
C LEU A 77 4.69 -28.81 -13.93
N GLN A 78 3.78 -29.64 -14.43
CA GLN A 78 2.52 -29.17 -15.02
C GLN A 78 1.64 -28.48 -13.98
N ASP A 79 1.48 -29.11 -12.81
CA ASP A 79 0.71 -28.53 -11.71
C ASP A 79 1.35 -27.20 -11.26
N LEU A 80 2.68 -27.13 -11.21
CA LEU A 80 3.42 -25.92 -10.84
C LEU A 80 3.30 -24.81 -11.90
N ASP A 81 3.37 -25.15 -13.18
CA ASP A 81 3.22 -24.22 -14.32
C ASP A 81 1.78 -23.65 -14.37
N GLU A 82 0.77 -24.48 -14.11
CA GLU A 82 -0.63 -24.04 -14.02
C GLU A 82 -0.86 -23.14 -12.80
N GLU A 83 -0.34 -23.49 -11.62
CA GLU A 83 -0.35 -22.61 -10.43
C GLU A 83 0.36 -21.28 -10.73
N PHE A 84 1.51 -21.32 -11.41
CA PHE A 84 2.28 -20.13 -11.73
C PHE A 84 1.52 -19.22 -12.72
N ARG A 85 0.86 -19.81 -13.72
CA ARG A 85 -0.01 -19.11 -14.67
C ARG A 85 -1.16 -18.40 -13.96
N GLU A 86 -1.92 -19.13 -13.14
CA GLU A 86 -3.08 -18.59 -12.41
C GLU A 86 -2.72 -17.37 -11.55
N ASN A 87 -1.52 -17.37 -10.94
CA ASN A 87 -1.08 -16.30 -10.06
C ASN A 87 -0.44 -15.08 -10.77
N ASN A 88 0.02 -15.22 -12.03
CA ASN A 88 0.81 -14.16 -12.70
C ASN A 88 0.22 -13.66 -14.03
N ILE A 89 -0.79 -14.30 -14.62
CA ILE A 89 -1.29 -13.94 -15.96
C ILE A 89 -1.83 -12.51 -16.05
N GLU A 90 -2.49 -12.00 -15.01
CA GLU A 90 -3.06 -10.65 -15.00
C GLU A 90 -1.96 -9.58 -15.06
N ILE A 91 -0.92 -9.70 -14.23
CA ILE A 91 0.20 -8.75 -14.22
C ILE A 91 1.00 -8.84 -15.51
N LEU A 92 1.25 -10.06 -16.02
CA LEU A 92 1.93 -10.27 -17.30
C LEU A 92 1.18 -9.61 -18.47
N THR A 93 -0.15 -9.68 -18.47
CA THR A 93 -0.99 -9.02 -19.49
C THR A 93 -0.81 -7.51 -19.47
N ARG A 94 -0.75 -6.89 -18.29
CA ARG A 94 -0.51 -5.44 -18.16
C ARG A 94 0.86 -5.03 -18.70
N PHE A 95 1.91 -5.78 -18.38
CA PHE A 95 3.24 -5.52 -18.92
C PHE A 95 3.28 -5.67 -20.45
N TYR A 96 2.65 -6.70 -21.01
CA TYR A 96 2.57 -6.88 -22.46
C TYR A 96 1.88 -5.70 -23.14
N LEU A 97 0.74 -5.23 -22.64
CA LEU A 97 0.01 -4.08 -23.23
C LEU A 97 0.83 -2.78 -23.17
N ALA A 98 1.61 -2.56 -22.10
CA ALA A 98 2.50 -1.40 -22.02
C ALA A 98 3.64 -1.49 -23.05
N PHE A 99 4.23 -2.68 -23.20
CA PHE A 99 5.25 -2.97 -24.20
C PHE A 99 4.75 -2.83 -25.64
N GLU A 100 3.54 -3.33 -25.92
CA GLU A 100 2.86 -3.14 -27.19
C GLU A 100 2.61 -1.66 -27.49
N SER A 101 2.22 -0.88 -26.48
CA SER A 101 1.96 0.55 -26.63
C SER A 101 3.21 1.33 -27.05
N VAL A 102 4.40 0.94 -26.58
CA VAL A 102 5.69 1.52 -27.00
C VAL A 102 5.97 1.23 -28.48
N HIS A 103 5.77 -0.02 -28.91
CA HIS A 103 5.91 -0.38 -30.32
C HIS A 103 4.91 0.37 -31.20
N LYS A 104 3.64 0.44 -30.77
CA LYS A 104 2.59 1.16 -31.49
C LYS A 104 2.88 2.66 -31.60
N TYR A 105 3.46 3.28 -30.58
CA TYR A 105 3.84 4.70 -30.62
C TYR A 105 4.78 5.02 -31.78
N ILE A 106 5.83 4.22 -31.97
CA ILE A 106 6.81 4.47 -33.03
C ILE A 106 6.26 4.14 -34.42
N VAL A 107 5.42 3.11 -34.53
CA VAL A 107 4.70 2.80 -35.77
C VAL A 107 3.77 3.95 -36.16
N ASP A 108 3.00 4.49 -35.21
CA ASP A 108 2.10 5.63 -35.44
C ASP A 108 2.87 6.91 -35.82
N LEU A 109 4.06 7.14 -35.21
CA LEU A 109 4.93 8.26 -35.57
C LEU A 109 5.49 8.13 -37.00
N ASN A 110 5.98 6.95 -37.37
CA ASN A 110 6.48 6.72 -38.73
C ASN A 110 5.36 6.89 -39.76
N ARG A 111 4.16 6.36 -39.47
CA ARG A 111 2.99 6.56 -40.31
C ARG A 111 2.63 8.04 -40.47
N TYR A 112 2.66 8.82 -39.39
CA TYR A 112 2.43 10.26 -39.48
C TYR A 112 3.46 10.98 -40.37
N LEU A 113 4.73 10.56 -40.33
CA LEU A 113 5.77 11.10 -41.21
C LEU A 113 5.55 10.67 -42.67
N GLU A 114 5.08 9.46 -42.91
CA GLU A 114 4.68 8.97 -44.24
C GLU A 114 3.49 9.78 -44.78
N ASP A 115 2.44 9.97 -43.98
CA ASP A 115 1.25 10.77 -44.32
C ASP A 115 1.62 12.22 -44.71
N LEU A 116 2.62 12.81 -44.03
CA LEU A 116 3.18 14.14 -44.38
C LEU A 116 3.94 14.14 -45.72
N ASN A 117 4.65 13.06 -46.03
CA ASN A 117 5.38 12.93 -47.30
C ASN A 117 4.45 12.63 -48.48
N GLU A 118 3.39 11.85 -48.25
CA GLU A 118 2.36 11.53 -49.24
C GLU A 118 1.37 12.69 -49.49
N GLY A 119 1.45 13.75 -48.68
CA GLY A 119 0.62 14.95 -48.83
C GLY A 119 -0.83 14.75 -48.38
N ILE A 120 -1.09 13.81 -47.47
CA ILE A 120 -2.42 13.54 -46.90
C ILE A 120 -2.96 14.78 -46.17
N TYR A 121 -2.07 15.50 -45.48
CA TYR A 121 -2.39 16.79 -44.87
C TYR A 121 -2.24 17.92 -45.90
N ILE A 122 -3.37 18.37 -46.45
CA ILE A 122 -3.40 19.45 -47.46
C ILE A 122 -2.61 20.66 -46.96
N GLN A 123 -1.65 21.13 -47.77
CA GLN A 123 -0.77 22.29 -47.49
C GLN A 123 0.18 22.14 -46.28
N GLN A 124 0.36 20.93 -45.74
CA GLN A 124 1.33 20.66 -44.68
C GLN A 124 2.35 19.62 -45.14
N THR A 125 3.63 19.99 -45.11
CA THR A 125 4.77 19.09 -45.30
C THR A 125 5.62 19.08 -44.03
N LEU A 126 6.56 18.15 -43.93
CA LEU A 126 7.50 18.13 -42.81
C LEU A 126 8.25 19.47 -42.63
N GLU A 127 8.58 20.14 -43.74
CA GLU A 127 9.23 21.46 -43.74
C GLU A 127 8.31 22.56 -43.19
N THR A 128 7.04 22.60 -43.61
CA THR A 128 6.10 23.64 -43.14
C THR A 128 5.77 23.47 -41.67
N VAL A 129 5.67 22.23 -41.18
CA VAL A 129 5.45 21.94 -39.76
C VAL A 129 6.66 22.37 -38.91
N LEU A 130 7.89 22.15 -39.39
CA LEU A 130 9.11 22.59 -38.70
C LEU A 130 9.38 24.11 -38.79
N LEU A 131 8.68 24.83 -39.66
CA LEU A 131 8.68 26.30 -39.70
C LEU A 131 7.69 26.91 -38.69
N ASN A 132 6.69 26.15 -38.25
CA ASN A 132 5.79 26.54 -37.19
C ASN A 132 6.41 26.25 -35.81
N GLU A 133 6.33 27.18 -34.86
CA GLU A 133 6.94 27.01 -33.52
C GLU A 133 6.34 25.81 -32.76
N ASP A 134 5.02 25.65 -32.75
CA ASP A 134 4.35 24.53 -32.07
C ASP A 134 4.62 23.21 -32.78
N GLY A 135 4.58 23.21 -34.12
CA GLY A 135 4.91 22.04 -34.94
C GLY A 135 6.35 21.56 -34.73
N LYS A 136 7.31 22.50 -34.73
CA LYS A 136 8.72 22.24 -34.39
C LYS A 136 8.85 21.64 -33.00
N GLN A 137 8.18 22.22 -32.00
CA GLN A 137 8.25 21.74 -30.64
C GLN A 137 7.69 20.31 -30.51
N LEU A 138 6.49 20.04 -31.06
CA LEU A 138 5.86 18.72 -30.98
C LEU A 138 6.64 17.63 -31.71
N LEU A 139 7.22 17.93 -32.88
CA LEU A 139 8.06 16.98 -33.61
C LEU A 139 9.34 16.61 -32.83
N CYS A 140 9.99 17.61 -32.20
CA CYS A 140 11.14 17.38 -31.33
C CYS A 140 10.75 16.55 -30.09
N GLU A 141 9.63 16.90 -29.44
CA GLU A 141 9.09 16.17 -28.29
C GLU A 141 8.76 14.71 -28.66
N ALA A 142 8.18 14.47 -29.85
CA ALA A 142 7.79 13.13 -30.28
C ALA A 142 9.00 12.17 -30.38
N LEU A 143 10.12 12.65 -30.95
CA LEU A 143 11.36 11.88 -31.04
C LEU A 143 12.01 11.70 -29.66
N TYR A 144 12.04 12.76 -28.85
CA TYR A 144 12.58 12.74 -27.51
C TYR A 144 11.84 11.74 -26.60
N LEU A 145 10.51 11.74 -26.60
CA LEU A 145 9.69 10.84 -25.77
C LEU A 145 9.92 9.36 -26.13
N TYR A 146 10.09 9.03 -27.42
CA TYR A 146 10.44 7.66 -27.82
C TYR A 146 11.79 7.22 -27.23
N GLY A 147 12.80 8.08 -27.33
CA GLY A 147 14.11 7.85 -26.70
C GLY A 147 13.99 7.64 -25.19
N VAL A 148 13.19 8.47 -24.51
CA VAL A 148 12.91 8.33 -23.06
C VAL A 148 12.24 6.99 -22.75
N MET A 149 11.22 6.56 -23.49
CA MET A 149 10.56 5.27 -23.27
C MET A 149 11.55 4.12 -23.30
N LEU A 150 12.39 4.04 -24.34
CA LEU A 150 13.37 2.96 -24.49
C LEU A 150 14.40 2.97 -23.35
N LEU A 151 14.92 4.15 -23.00
CA LEU A 151 15.89 4.29 -21.91
C LEU A 151 15.28 3.95 -20.55
N VAL A 152 14.04 4.38 -20.27
CA VAL A 152 13.32 4.07 -19.03
C VAL A 152 13.10 2.57 -18.88
N ILE A 153 12.69 1.89 -19.96
CA ILE A 153 12.51 0.44 -19.96
C ILE A 153 13.81 -0.26 -19.59
N ASP A 154 14.92 0.07 -20.25
CA ASP A 154 16.23 -0.56 -20.00
C ASP A 154 16.76 -0.26 -18.58
N GLN A 155 16.52 0.94 -18.07
CA GLN A 155 16.97 1.36 -16.73
C GLN A 155 16.16 0.70 -15.61
N LYS A 156 14.84 0.55 -15.79
CA LYS A 156 13.91 0.12 -14.75
C LYS A 156 13.54 -1.35 -14.81
N ILE A 157 13.59 -1.99 -15.98
CA ILE A 157 13.22 -3.38 -16.17
C ILE A 157 14.39 -4.12 -16.85
N GLU A 158 15.12 -4.92 -16.06
CA GLU A 158 16.28 -5.69 -16.52
C GLU A 158 15.95 -6.52 -17.78
N GLY A 159 16.90 -6.61 -18.73
CA GLY A 159 16.70 -7.28 -20.03
C GLY A 159 16.20 -8.72 -19.90
N GLU A 160 16.86 -9.54 -19.09
CA GLU A 160 16.44 -10.94 -18.86
C GLU A 160 15.03 -11.05 -18.25
N VAL A 161 14.66 -10.10 -17.40
CA VAL A 161 13.33 -10.10 -16.75
C VAL A 161 12.25 -9.80 -17.78
N ARG A 162 12.48 -8.84 -18.68
CA ARG A 162 11.56 -8.55 -19.81
C ARG A 162 11.36 -9.76 -20.70
N GLU A 163 12.45 -10.44 -21.06
CA GLU A 163 12.41 -11.63 -21.89
C GLU A 163 11.58 -12.74 -21.22
N ARG A 164 11.84 -13.01 -19.94
CA ARG A 164 11.12 -14.04 -19.18
C ARG A 164 9.62 -13.76 -19.05
N MET A 165 9.26 -12.50 -18.82
CA MET A 165 7.86 -12.09 -18.72
C MET A 165 7.13 -12.20 -20.06
N LEU A 166 7.75 -11.77 -21.15
CA LEU A 166 7.18 -11.89 -22.50
C LEU A 166 6.98 -13.35 -22.91
N VAL A 167 7.96 -14.23 -22.64
CA VAL A 167 7.84 -15.66 -22.92
C VAL A 167 6.76 -16.32 -22.07
N SER A 168 6.68 -15.97 -20.79
CA SER A 168 5.62 -16.50 -19.91
C SER A 168 4.24 -16.05 -20.37
N TYR A 169 4.08 -14.78 -20.76
CA TYR A 169 2.84 -14.29 -21.35
C TYR A 169 2.51 -15.02 -22.66
N TYR A 170 3.48 -15.22 -23.55
CA TYR A 170 3.31 -15.97 -24.80
C TYR A 170 2.81 -17.41 -24.56
N ARG A 171 3.43 -18.12 -23.59
CA ARG A 171 3.04 -19.48 -23.21
C ARG A 171 1.62 -19.55 -22.64
N TYR A 172 1.23 -18.59 -21.80
CA TYR A 172 -0.02 -18.67 -21.02
C TYR A 172 -1.25 -18.04 -21.68
N SER A 173 -1.07 -17.08 -22.59
CA SER A 173 -2.16 -16.33 -23.24
C SER A 173 -2.82 -17.10 -24.40
N GLY A 174 -2.27 -18.25 -24.82
CA GLY A 174 -2.77 -18.98 -25.99
C GLY A 174 -2.48 -18.27 -27.32
N ALA A 175 -1.60 -17.25 -27.31
CA ALA A 175 -1.17 -16.49 -28.48
C ALA A 175 -0.40 -17.30 -29.54
N ARG A 176 -0.30 -18.63 -29.37
CA ARG A 176 0.06 -19.56 -30.47
C ARG A 176 -0.92 -19.48 -31.66
N SER A 177 -2.09 -18.85 -31.51
CA SER A 177 -3.25 -18.99 -32.41
C SER A 177 -3.71 -17.72 -33.12
N SER A 178 -3.20 -16.53 -32.76
CA SER A 178 -3.65 -15.25 -33.33
C SER A 178 -2.61 -14.72 -34.31
N ALA A 179 -2.93 -14.76 -35.62
CA ALA A 179 -2.08 -14.22 -36.69
C ALA A 179 -1.86 -12.69 -36.63
N ASP A 180 -2.60 -11.98 -35.77
CA ASP A 180 -2.59 -10.51 -35.64
C ASP A 180 -1.76 -9.96 -34.45
N SER A 181 -1.06 -10.81 -33.66
CA SER A 181 -0.25 -10.29 -32.55
C SER A 181 1.12 -9.79 -33.04
N ASN A 182 1.45 -8.52 -32.79
CA ASN A 182 2.78 -7.91 -33.04
C ASN A 182 3.91 -8.48 -32.14
N MET A 183 3.78 -9.71 -31.66
CA MET A 183 4.65 -10.31 -30.64
C MET A 183 6.11 -10.39 -31.10
N ASP A 184 6.36 -10.75 -32.36
CA ASP A 184 7.73 -10.86 -32.87
C ASP A 184 8.44 -9.51 -32.90
N ASP A 185 7.74 -8.44 -33.32
CA ASP A 185 8.28 -7.08 -33.35
C ASP A 185 8.49 -6.52 -31.94
N ILE A 186 7.56 -6.80 -31.01
CA ILE A 186 7.69 -6.44 -29.59
C ILE A 186 8.90 -7.16 -28.97
N CYS A 187 9.06 -8.46 -29.21
CA CYS A 187 10.21 -9.24 -28.76
C CYS A 187 11.51 -8.73 -29.38
N LYS A 188 11.51 -8.37 -30.67
CA LYS A 188 12.66 -7.76 -31.34
C LYS A 188 13.04 -6.44 -30.66
N LEU A 189 12.06 -5.57 -30.41
CA LEU A 189 12.27 -4.29 -29.74
C LEU A 189 12.80 -4.47 -28.31
N LEU A 190 12.26 -5.40 -27.53
CA LEU A 190 12.53 -5.54 -26.09
C LEU A 190 13.58 -6.58 -25.71
N ARG A 191 14.25 -7.19 -26.68
CA ARG A 191 15.38 -8.10 -26.46
C ARG A 191 16.44 -7.46 -25.55
N SER A 192 17.04 -8.26 -24.67
CA SER A 192 18.11 -7.81 -23.79
C SER A 192 19.21 -7.07 -24.57
N THR A 193 19.53 -5.86 -24.13
CA THR A 193 20.60 -5.02 -24.68
C THR A 193 21.96 -5.33 -24.03
N GLY A 194 21.96 -6.10 -22.94
CA GLY A 194 23.13 -6.26 -22.06
C GLY A 194 23.39 -5.05 -21.16
N TYR A 195 22.58 -3.99 -21.24
CA TYR A 195 22.68 -2.83 -20.35
C TYR A 195 22.25 -3.21 -18.94
N SER A 196 22.95 -2.68 -17.95
CA SER A 196 22.65 -2.85 -16.52
C SER A 196 22.80 -1.51 -15.82
N SER A 197 21.80 -1.14 -15.03
CA SER A 197 21.78 0.08 -14.21
C SER A 197 22.54 -0.07 -12.89
N GLN A 198 23.15 -1.24 -12.62
CA GLN A 198 23.93 -1.47 -11.41
C GLN A 198 25.27 -0.69 -11.44
N PRO A 199 25.68 -0.06 -10.32
CA PRO A 199 26.93 0.67 -10.23
C PRO A 199 28.14 -0.16 -10.69
N GLY A 200 28.91 0.37 -11.65
CA GLY A 200 30.10 -0.29 -12.20
C GLY A 200 29.87 -1.27 -13.35
N SER A 201 28.64 -1.44 -13.81
CA SER A 201 28.36 -2.16 -15.05
C SER A 201 28.91 -1.38 -16.26
N LYS A 202 29.66 -2.05 -17.14
CA LYS A 202 30.13 -1.42 -18.39
C LYS A 202 28.99 -1.29 -19.39
N ARG A 203 28.93 -0.17 -20.10
CA ARG A 203 28.00 -0.02 -21.22
C ARG A 203 28.33 -1.03 -22.32
N PRO A 204 27.32 -1.73 -22.87
CA PRO A 204 27.52 -2.60 -24.03
C PRO A 204 28.08 -1.84 -25.24
N PRO A 205 28.81 -2.51 -26.14
CA PRO A 205 29.27 -1.88 -27.38
C PRO A 205 28.07 -1.46 -28.24
N ASN A 206 28.16 -0.29 -28.89
CA ASN A 206 27.10 0.27 -29.74
C ASN A 206 25.75 0.49 -29.02
N TYR A 207 25.77 0.72 -27.69
CA TYR A 207 24.60 1.13 -26.93
C TYR A 207 24.65 2.65 -26.66
N PRO A 208 23.56 3.40 -26.86
CA PRO A 208 22.19 2.95 -27.16
C PRO A 208 21.81 2.83 -28.65
N GLU A 209 22.74 3.02 -29.59
CA GLU A 209 22.44 3.11 -31.03
C GLU A 209 21.84 1.83 -31.61
N SER A 210 22.40 0.67 -31.21
CA SER A 210 21.88 -0.65 -31.59
C SER A 210 20.49 -0.93 -31.03
N TYR A 211 20.11 -0.25 -29.94
CA TYR A 211 18.77 -0.35 -29.37
C TYR A 211 17.80 0.56 -30.14
N PHE A 212 18.18 1.81 -30.38
CA PHE A 212 17.35 2.77 -31.11
C PHE A 212 17.14 2.37 -32.59
N SER A 213 18.11 1.68 -33.19
CA SER A 213 18.02 1.20 -34.59
C SER A 213 17.13 -0.03 -34.80
N ARG A 214 16.55 -0.63 -33.74
CA ARG A 214 15.70 -1.83 -33.87
C ARG A 214 14.40 -1.55 -34.63
N VAL A 215 13.89 -0.33 -34.53
CA VAL A 215 12.78 0.22 -35.33
C VAL A 215 13.29 1.50 -35.99
N PRO A 216 13.49 1.53 -37.32
CA PRO A 216 14.05 2.69 -38.00
C PRO A 216 13.07 3.88 -38.00
N ILE A 217 13.63 5.08 -38.01
CA ILE A 217 12.92 6.35 -38.19
C ILE A 217 13.52 7.03 -39.42
N SER A 218 12.74 7.85 -40.13
CA SER A 218 13.22 8.60 -41.29
C SER A 218 14.49 9.42 -40.98
N ASP A 219 15.59 9.13 -41.69
CA ASP A 219 16.86 9.87 -41.57
C ASP A 219 16.71 11.35 -41.95
N THR A 220 15.81 11.65 -42.89
CA THR A 220 15.47 13.02 -43.30
C THR A 220 14.84 13.76 -42.13
N PHE A 221 13.88 13.15 -41.44
CA PHE A 221 13.25 13.74 -40.25
C PHE A 221 14.27 14.03 -39.15
N ILE A 222 15.11 13.05 -38.79
CA ILE A 222 16.14 13.21 -37.77
C ILE A 222 17.10 14.35 -38.16
N SER A 223 17.56 14.39 -39.42
CA SER A 223 18.48 15.41 -39.91
C SER A 223 17.89 16.82 -39.85
N MET A 224 16.61 16.97 -40.19
CA MET A 224 15.89 18.24 -40.12
C MET A 224 15.69 18.71 -38.67
N VAL A 225 15.30 17.80 -37.77
CA VAL A 225 15.17 18.10 -36.33
C VAL A 225 16.50 18.57 -35.75
N ILE A 226 17.59 17.82 -36.00
CA ILE A 226 18.94 18.21 -35.56
C ILE A 226 19.36 19.55 -36.15
N GLY A 227 19.09 19.79 -37.44
CA GLY A 227 19.38 21.05 -38.11
C GLY A 227 18.72 22.26 -37.44
N ARG A 228 17.54 22.07 -36.84
CA ARG A 228 16.79 23.12 -36.12
C ARG A 228 17.16 23.26 -34.65
N LEU A 229 17.77 22.25 -34.04
CA LEU A 229 18.22 22.26 -32.63
C LEU A 229 19.65 22.78 -32.45
N ARG A 230 20.46 22.85 -33.52
CA ARG A 230 21.85 23.36 -33.48
C ARG A 230 22.00 24.82 -33.00
N SER A 231 20.89 25.55 -32.85
CA SER A 231 20.87 26.92 -32.34
C SER A 231 20.72 27.02 -30.81
N ASP A 232 20.49 25.91 -30.09
CA ASP A 232 20.33 25.88 -28.64
C ASP A 232 21.59 25.37 -27.92
N ASP A 233 21.85 25.90 -26.71
CA ASP A 233 23.06 25.63 -25.92
C ASP A 233 23.09 24.17 -25.39
N ILE A 234 23.80 23.29 -26.10
CA ILE A 234 23.96 21.86 -25.77
C ILE A 234 25.06 21.61 -24.70
N TYR A 235 25.63 22.66 -24.11
CA TYR A 235 26.90 22.59 -23.38
C TYR A 235 26.80 22.44 -21.85
N ASN A 236 25.85 21.64 -21.36
CA ASN A 236 25.80 21.26 -19.94
C ASN A 236 26.41 19.87 -19.71
N GLN A 237 27.44 19.78 -18.86
CA GLN A 237 28.16 18.53 -18.56
C GLN A 237 27.24 17.40 -18.07
N VAL A 238 26.32 17.74 -17.17
CA VAL A 238 25.32 16.84 -16.60
C VAL A 238 23.94 17.38 -16.91
N ILE A 239 23.10 16.56 -17.54
CA ILE A 239 21.72 16.91 -17.90
C ILE A 239 20.73 15.98 -17.22
N SER A 240 19.49 16.44 -17.04
CA SER A 240 18.36 15.58 -16.68
C SER A 240 17.58 15.25 -17.95
N ILE A 241 17.48 13.96 -18.28
CA ILE A 241 16.77 13.53 -19.48
C ILE A 241 15.26 13.46 -19.25
N TYR A 242 14.77 13.01 -18.09
CA TYR A 242 13.35 12.98 -17.78
C TYR A 242 13.18 12.81 -16.27
N MET A 243 12.39 13.68 -15.62
CA MET A 243 12.01 13.60 -14.20
C MET A 243 13.20 13.19 -13.29
N GLY A 244 14.33 13.90 -13.41
CA GLY A 244 15.50 13.69 -12.56
C GLY A 244 16.43 12.53 -12.92
N ILE A 245 16.16 11.78 -14.00
CA ILE A 245 17.13 10.81 -14.54
C ILE A 245 18.32 11.60 -15.09
N THR A 246 19.50 11.45 -14.48
CA THR A 246 20.71 12.19 -14.85
C THR A 246 21.54 11.43 -15.88
N VAL A 247 22.11 12.17 -16.83
CA VAL A 247 23.08 11.66 -17.81
C VAL A 247 24.28 12.57 -17.83
N ASN A 248 25.47 11.97 -17.68
CA ASN A 248 26.74 12.66 -17.82
C ASN A 248 27.23 12.54 -19.27
N LEU A 249 27.33 13.67 -19.95
CA LEU A 249 27.69 13.69 -21.36
C LEU A 249 29.15 13.25 -21.60
N MET A 250 30.06 13.43 -20.63
CA MET A 250 31.43 12.92 -20.75
C MET A 250 31.48 11.40 -20.89
N GLU A 251 30.58 10.69 -20.22
CA GLU A 251 30.50 9.24 -20.31
C GLU A 251 29.67 8.82 -21.52
N ALA A 252 28.51 9.45 -21.71
CA ALA A 252 27.58 9.07 -22.76
C ALA A 252 28.14 9.33 -24.16
N TRP A 253 28.95 10.37 -24.34
CA TRP A 253 29.52 10.73 -25.64
C TRP A 253 30.98 10.33 -25.82
N GLU A 254 31.57 9.62 -24.85
CA GLU A 254 32.94 9.10 -24.94
C GLU A 254 33.22 8.30 -26.24
N PRO A 255 32.28 7.47 -26.77
CA PRO A 255 32.49 6.74 -28.02
C PRO A 255 32.55 7.64 -29.27
N TYR A 256 31.98 8.85 -29.24
CA TYR A 256 31.88 9.72 -30.42
C TYR A 256 33.02 10.73 -30.45
N LYS A 257 34.01 10.51 -31.31
CA LYS A 257 35.20 11.38 -31.42
C LYS A 257 34.86 12.87 -31.57
N ALA A 258 33.92 13.22 -32.46
CA ALA A 258 33.54 14.62 -32.69
C ALA A 258 32.90 15.26 -31.45
N ALA A 259 31.96 14.58 -30.81
CA ALA A 259 31.27 15.07 -29.62
C ALA A 259 32.22 15.15 -28.40
N LYS A 260 33.09 14.15 -28.23
CA LYS A 260 34.15 14.16 -27.22
C LYS A 260 35.10 15.35 -27.40
N THR A 261 35.53 15.62 -28.63
CA THR A 261 36.40 16.77 -28.93
C THR A 261 35.68 18.08 -28.63
N ALA A 262 34.41 18.23 -29.03
CA ALA A 262 33.61 19.41 -28.71
C ALA A 262 33.44 19.62 -27.20
N LEU A 263 33.11 18.56 -26.45
CA LEU A 263 32.98 18.60 -25.00
C LEU A 263 34.29 18.95 -24.30
N ASN A 264 35.44 18.45 -24.78
CA ASN A 264 36.73 18.76 -24.16
C ASN A 264 37.09 20.26 -24.20
N TYR A 265 36.56 21.03 -25.17
CA TYR A 265 36.76 22.50 -25.18
C TYR A 265 35.98 23.20 -24.05
N THR A 266 34.83 22.65 -23.65
CA THR A 266 34.00 23.23 -22.58
C THR A 266 34.33 22.65 -21.19
N LEU A 267 34.81 21.42 -21.14
CA LEU A 267 35.07 20.65 -19.91
C LEU A 267 36.56 20.60 -19.55
N ASP A 268 37.33 21.62 -19.93
CA ASP A 268 38.68 21.79 -19.41
C ASP A 268 38.65 22.18 -17.92
N LEU A 269 39.75 21.94 -17.21
CA LEU A 269 39.85 22.21 -15.78
C LEU A 269 39.62 23.71 -15.43
N PRO A 270 40.17 24.68 -16.19
CA PRO A 270 39.90 26.11 -15.99
C PRO A 270 38.41 26.49 -16.10
N ASN A 271 37.70 26.03 -17.12
CA ASN A 271 36.29 26.38 -17.34
C ASN A 271 35.39 25.77 -16.27
N ILE A 272 35.66 24.51 -15.86
CA ILE A 272 34.95 23.88 -14.74
C ILE A 272 35.13 24.70 -13.46
N LYS A 273 36.36 25.13 -13.17
CA LYS A 273 36.67 25.97 -12.02
C LYS A 273 35.98 27.32 -12.09
N GLU A 274 35.98 27.97 -13.25
CA GLU A 274 35.30 29.26 -13.45
C GLU A 274 33.79 29.13 -13.20
N GLN A 275 33.13 28.14 -13.79
CA GLN A 275 31.70 27.93 -13.59
C GLN A 275 31.36 27.56 -12.13
N ALA A 276 32.10 26.64 -11.52
CA ALA A 276 31.90 26.26 -10.12
C ALA A 276 32.08 27.47 -9.18
N SER A 277 33.12 28.27 -9.42
CA SER A 277 33.37 29.51 -8.67
C SER A 277 32.24 30.53 -8.88
N ARG A 278 31.75 30.71 -10.13
CA ARG A 278 30.64 31.61 -10.44
C ARG A 278 29.38 31.26 -9.62
N TYR A 279 29.00 29.99 -9.57
CA TYR A 279 27.84 29.56 -8.79
C TYR A 279 28.06 29.67 -7.27
N SER A 280 29.29 29.50 -6.78
CA SER A 280 29.63 29.81 -5.38
C SER A 280 29.37 31.29 -5.04
N HIS A 281 29.83 32.22 -5.88
CA HIS A 281 29.63 33.66 -5.64
C HIS A 281 28.15 34.06 -5.76
N LEU A 282 27.43 33.49 -6.72
CA LEU A 282 25.98 33.68 -6.83
C LEU A 282 25.27 33.20 -5.57
N MET A 283 25.64 32.05 -5.02
CA MET A 283 25.05 31.49 -3.81
C MET A 283 25.29 32.38 -2.57
N GLU A 284 26.51 32.91 -2.41
CA GLU A 284 26.86 33.86 -1.33
C GLU A 284 26.03 35.17 -1.43
N ARG A 285 25.71 35.63 -2.65
CA ARG A 285 24.88 36.83 -2.88
C ARG A 285 23.39 36.59 -2.73
N LEU A 286 22.87 35.50 -3.30
CA LEU A 286 21.43 35.23 -3.42
C LEU A 286 20.81 34.84 -2.07
N HIS A 287 21.53 34.07 -1.25
CA HIS A 287 21.02 33.60 0.03
C HIS A 287 20.55 34.74 0.97
N PRO A 288 21.37 35.77 1.29
CA PRO A 288 20.91 36.89 2.11
C PRO A 288 19.86 37.77 1.41
N GLN A 289 19.92 37.90 0.09
CA GLN A 289 18.98 38.69 -0.69
C GLN A 289 17.56 38.12 -0.63
N VAL A 290 17.40 36.80 -0.81
CA VAL A 290 16.09 36.14 -0.71
C VAL A 290 15.57 36.20 0.72
N GLN A 291 16.43 36.00 1.72
CA GLN A 291 16.04 36.15 3.13
C GLN A 291 15.54 37.57 3.45
N GLN A 292 16.14 38.61 2.87
CA GLN A 292 15.66 39.98 3.02
C GLN A 292 14.26 40.15 2.44
N PHE A 293 13.99 39.61 1.25
CA PHE A 293 12.66 39.67 0.64
C PHE A 293 11.61 38.91 1.45
N LEU A 294 12.01 37.82 2.10
CA LEU A 294 11.12 37.04 2.97
C LEU A 294 10.90 37.64 4.36
N LYS A 295 11.59 38.74 4.72
CA LYS A 295 11.31 39.43 5.99
C LYS A 295 9.87 39.96 5.97
N GLN A 296 9.16 39.75 7.08
CA GLN A 296 7.77 40.14 7.21
C GLN A 296 7.58 41.63 6.91
N GLY A 297 6.63 41.94 6.03
CA GLY A 297 6.30 43.32 5.64
C GLY A 297 7.22 43.96 4.59
N PHE A 298 8.22 43.24 4.05
CA PHE A 298 9.07 43.74 2.98
C PHE A 298 8.39 43.68 1.61
N LEU A 299 7.88 42.51 1.22
CA LEU A 299 7.10 42.32 -0.01
C LEU A 299 5.69 42.92 0.16
N ARG A 300 5.56 44.21 -0.15
CA ARG A 300 4.27 44.91 -0.27
C ARG A 300 3.90 45.08 -1.74
N GLU A 301 2.60 45.21 -2.01
CA GLU A 301 2.07 45.36 -3.38
C GLU A 301 2.79 46.46 -4.17
N GLU A 302 2.94 47.66 -3.58
CA GLU A 302 3.63 48.80 -4.21
C GLU A 302 5.11 48.48 -4.55
N PHE A 303 5.83 47.85 -3.62
CA PHE A 303 7.24 47.48 -3.84
C PHE A 303 7.40 46.46 -4.96
N VAL A 304 6.51 45.46 -5.03
CA VAL A 304 6.53 44.43 -6.07
C VAL A 304 6.31 45.05 -7.45
N LEU A 305 5.33 45.95 -7.59
CA LEU A 305 5.02 46.63 -8.85
C LEU A 305 6.17 47.51 -9.34
N ASP A 306 6.89 48.17 -8.44
CA ASP A 306 8.04 49.02 -8.78
C ASP A 306 9.31 48.21 -9.11
N ASN A 307 9.41 46.95 -8.68
CA ASN A 307 10.64 46.15 -8.75
C ASN A 307 10.47 44.81 -9.50
N ILE A 308 9.47 44.67 -10.38
CA ILE A 308 9.20 43.43 -11.12
C ILE A 308 10.46 42.84 -11.79
N PRO A 309 11.27 43.60 -12.57
CA PRO A 309 12.44 43.04 -13.24
C PRO A 309 13.49 42.53 -12.25
N LYS A 310 13.68 43.24 -11.13
CA LYS A 310 14.63 42.87 -10.07
C LYS A 310 14.22 41.57 -9.38
N LEU A 311 12.93 41.41 -9.09
CA LEU A 311 12.39 40.21 -8.44
C LEU A 311 12.45 38.98 -9.37
N LEU A 312 12.05 39.14 -10.64
CA LEU A 312 12.10 38.06 -11.62
C LEU A 312 13.54 37.64 -11.95
N ASN A 313 14.48 38.58 -12.07
CA ASN A 313 15.90 38.24 -12.26
C ASN A 313 16.49 37.52 -11.05
N CYS A 314 16.14 37.93 -9.83
CA CYS A 314 16.57 37.22 -8.62
C CYS A 314 16.03 35.79 -8.58
N LEU A 315 14.74 35.57 -8.92
CA LEU A 315 14.15 34.24 -9.03
C LEU A 315 14.85 33.38 -10.10
N ARG A 316 15.20 33.98 -11.24
CA ARG A 316 15.95 33.30 -12.30
C ARG A 316 17.33 32.87 -11.83
N ASP A 317 18.09 33.79 -11.23
CA ASP A 317 19.42 33.48 -10.70
C ASP A 317 19.37 32.39 -9.64
N CYS A 318 18.35 32.39 -8.76
CA CYS A 318 18.15 31.33 -7.77
C CYS A 318 17.89 29.98 -8.41
N ASN A 319 16.90 29.88 -9.31
CA ASN A 319 16.53 28.61 -9.93
C ASN A 319 17.65 28.04 -10.82
N VAL A 320 18.36 28.88 -11.58
CA VAL A 320 19.51 28.46 -12.40
C VAL A 320 20.65 27.95 -11.52
N THR A 321 20.95 28.66 -10.42
CA THR A 321 21.99 28.25 -9.46
C THR A 321 21.65 26.91 -8.79
N ILE A 322 20.39 26.75 -8.33
CA ILE A 322 19.92 25.50 -7.72
C ILE A 322 20.00 24.36 -8.73
N ARG A 323 19.54 24.57 -9.98
CA ARG A 323 19.58 23.56 -11.04
C ARG A 323 20.99 23.10 -11.33
N TRP A 324 21.92 24.03 -11.51
CA TRP A 324 23.30 23.70 -11.83
C TRP A 324 23.95 22.92 -10.68
N LEU A 325 23.82 23.40 -9.44
CA LEU A 325 24.42 22.75 -8.27
C LEU A 325 23.82 21.36 -8.02
N MET A 326 22.50 21.19 -8.09
CA MET A 326 21.87 19.87 -7.87
C MET A 326 22.32 18.85 -8.92
N LEU A 327 22.41 19.23 -10.20
CA LEU A 327 22.84 18.32 -11.27
C LEU A 327 24.32 17.96 -11.15
N HIS A 328 25.19 18.94 -10.95
CA HIS A 328 26.65 18.73 -11.00
C HIS A 328 27.23 18.18 -9.71
N THR A 329 26.45 18.13 -8.61
CA THR A 329 26.86 17.50 -7.34
C THR A 329 26.16 16.16 -7.07
N ALA A 330 25.20 15.76 -7.91
CA ALA A 330 24.46 14.50 -7.77
C ALA A 330 25.39 13.27 -7.88
N ASP A 331 25.32 12.36 -6.91
CA ASP A 331 26.09 11.11 -6.94
C ASP A 331 25.75 10.24 -8.15
N SER A 332 24.47 10.20 -8.54
CA SER A 332 23.97 9.41 -9.67
C SER A 332 24.55 9.83 -11.03
N ALA A 333 25.06 11.05 -11.14
CA ALA A 333 25.63 11.57 -12.38
C ALA A 333 27.10 11.16 -12.62
N TYR A 334 27.76 10.48 -11.67
CA TYR A 334 29.17 10.13 -11.80
C TYR A 334 29.42 8.66 -11.49
N ASP A 335 30.02 7.93 -12.43
CA ASP A 335 30.49 6.56 -12.18
C ASP A 335 31.71 6.57 -11.24
N VAL A 336 31.55 5.94 -10.08
CA VAL A 336 32.58 5.81 -9.03
C VAL A 336 33.82 5.08 -9.55
N ASN A 337 33.72 4.24 -10.57
CA ASN A 337 34.86 3.51 -11.12
C ASN A 337 35.71 4.37 -12.08
N ASN A 338 35.16 5.45 -12.62
CA ASN A 338 35.87 6.31 -13.56
C ASN A 338 36.68 7.39 -12.83
N LYS A 339 38.02 7.30 -12.90
CA LYS A 339 38.94 8.23 -12.22
C LYS A 339 38.77 9.68 -12.71
N ARG A 340 38.57 9.91 -14.01
CA ARG A 340 38.43 11.25 -14.58
C ARG A 340 37.14 11.93 -14.11
N LEU A 341 36.03 11.19 -14.10
CA LEU A 341 34.74 11.71 -13.63
C LEU A 341 34.76 12.06 -12.15
N ARG A 342 35.42 11.24 -11.32
CA ARG A 342 35.64 11.55 -9.90
C ARG A 342 36.44 12.82 -9.70
N GLN A 343 37.55 12.99 -10.42
CA GLN A 343 38.36 14.21 -10.32
C GLN A 343 37.56 15.47 -10.69
N VAL A 344 36.74 15.40 -11.75
CA VAL A 344 35.86 16.51 -12.13
C VAL A 344 34.84 16.82 -11.04
N LYS A 345 34.22 15.77 -10.46
CA LYS A 345 33.27 15.94 -9.36
C LYS A 345 33.92 16.58 -8.14
N ASP A 346 35.08 16.07 -7.71
CA ASP A 346 35.82 16.58 -6.55
C ASP A 346 36.23 18.05 -6.77
N GLN A 347 36.62 18.40 -7.99
CA GLN A 347 36.91 19.79 -8.36
C GLN A 347 35.65 20.67 -8.25
N VAL A 348 34.52 20.23 -8.82
CA VAL A 348 33.25 20.96 -8.72
C VAL A 348 32.85 21.17 -7.27
N LEU A 349 32.93 20.14 -6.42
CA LEU A 349 32.59 20.23 -4.99
C LEU A 349 33.50 21.22 -4.25
N THR A 350 34.80 21.20 -4.56
CA THR A 350 35.79 22.06 -3.93
C THR A 350 35.62 23.53 -4.34
N ASP A 351 35.57 23.81 -5.64
CA ASP A 351 35.52 25.18 -6.17
C ASP A 351 34.15 25.85 -5.97
N SER A 352 33.07 25.06 -5.92
CA SER A 352 31.73 25.58 -5.58
C SER A 352 31.52 25.78 -4.07
N LYS A 353 32.50 25.40 -3.23
CA LYS A 353 32.38 25.35 -1.76
C LYS A 353 31.09 24.63 -1.31
N TYR A 354 30.78 23.52 -1.95
CA TYR A 354 29.47 22.88 -1.85
C TYR A 354 29.10 22.53 -0.41
N ASN A 355 27.92 22.96 0.03
CA ASN A 355 27.32 22.58 1.29
C ASN A 355 25.84 22.26 1.08
N SER A 356 25.49 20.98 1.27
CA SER A 356 24.13 20.48 1.04
C SER A 356 23.08 21.18 1.92
N LYS A 357 23.42 21.57 3.16
CA LYS A 357 22.50 22.31 4.04
C LYS A 357 22.22 23.72 3.54
N VAL A 358 23.25 24.41 3.02
CA VAL A 358 23.09 25.78 2.49
C VAL A 358 22.32 25.74 1.17
N LEU A 359 22.59 24.76 0.29
CA LEU A 359 21.83 24.59 -0.95
C LEU A 359 20.36 24.30 -0.65
N PHE A 360 20.10 23.41 0.30
CA PHE A 360 18.76 23.11 0.76
C PHE A 360 18.05 24.35 1.34
N GLN A 361 18.75 25.15 2.14
CA GLN A 361 18.19 26.39 2.68
C GLN A 361 17.87 27.39 1.56
N LEU A 362 18.74 27.55 0.56
CA LEU A 362 18.46 28.38 -0.60
C LEU A 362 17.23 27.87 -1.38
N LEU A 363 17.08 26.55 -1.56
CA LEU A 363 15.90 25.95 -2.18
C LEU A 363 14.62 26.24 -1.39
N LEU A 364 14.65 26.09 -0.06
CA LEU A 364 13.52 26.41 0.82
C LEU A 364 13.10 27.88 0.71
N ASP A 365 14.08 28.78 0.84
CA ASP A 365 13.82 30.22 0.81
C ASP A 365 13.36 30.65 -0.60
N THR A 366 13.94 30.08 -1.66
CA THR A 366 13.50 30.35 -3.05
C THR A 366 12.07 29.85 -3.28
N ALA A 367 11.73 28.65 -2.83
CA ALA A 367 10.37 28.11 -3.00
C ALA A 367 9.33 28.94 -2.23
N GLN A 368 9.67 29.41 -1.03
CA GLN A 368 8.81 30.32 -0.27
C GLN A 368 8.65 31.67 -0.98
N PHE A 369 9.75 32.24 -1.49
CA PHE A 369 9.74 33.52 -2.18
C PHE A 369 8.92 33.46 -3.46
N GLU A 370 9.10 32.41 -4.25
CA GLU A 370 8.34 32.14 -5.47
C GLU A 370 6.85 31.97 -5.17
N PHE A 371 6.49 31.20 -4.13
CA PHE A 371 5.11 31.01 -3.72
C PHE A 371 4.43 32.33 -3.35
N VAL A 372 5.07 33.12 -2.47
CA VAL A 372 4.52 34.42 -2.03
C VAL A 372 4.35 35.36 -3.22
N LEU A 373 5.36 35.47 -4.08
CA LEU A 373 5.31 36.36 -5.24
C LEU A 373 4.23 35.93 -6.26
N LYS A 374 4.08 34.62 -6.49
CA LYS A 374 3.07 34.07 -7.39
C LYS A 374 1.66 34.35 -6.90
N GLU A 375 1.40 34.18 -5.61
CA GLU A 375 0.10 34.50 -5.01
C GLU A 375 -0.22 35.99 -5.06
N MET A 376 0.78 36.86 -4.83
CA MET A 376 0.62 38.30 -5.01
C MET A 376 0.26 38.66 -6.46
N PHE A 377 0.96 38.12 -7.45
CA PHE A 377 0.64 38.38 -8.87
C PHE A 377 -0.74 37.86 -9.27
N LYS A 378 -1.15 36.66 -8.81
CA LYS A 378 -2.50 36.14 -9.07
C LYS A 378 -3.58 37.05 -8.48
N LEU A 379 -3.41 37.48 -7.22
CA LEU A 379 -4.35 38.38 -6.57
C LEU A 379 -4.44 39.71 -7.33
N MET A 380 -3.29 40.31 -7.63
CA MET A 380 -3.19 41.56 -8.39
C MET A 380 -3.82 41.46 -9.79
N LEU A 381 -3.67 40.33 -10.49
CA LEU A 381 -4.32 40.08 -11.79
C LEU A 381 -5.83 39.95 -11.65
N SER A 382 -6.31 39.20 -10.66
CA SER A 382 -7.76 39.01 -10.43
C SER A 382 -8.48 40.30 -10.05
N GLU A 383 -7.81 41.20 -9.34
CA GLU A 383 -8.35 42.49 -8.89
C GLU A 383 -8.03 43.64 -9.86
N LYS A 384 -7.27 43.39 -10.94
CA LYS A 384 -6.68 44.40 -11.82
C LYS A 384 -7.71 45.39 -12.36
N GLN A 385 -8.80 44.90 -12.94
CA GLN A 385 -9.88 45.73 -13.51
C GLN A 385 -10.54 46.58 -12.42
N ASN A 386 -10.93 45.93 -11.32
CA ASN A 386 -11.69 46.57 -10.23
C ASN A 386 -10.87 47.68 -9.54
N LYS A 387 -9.58 47.43 -9.27
CA LYS A 387 -8.68 48.44 -8.69
C LYS A 387 -8.48 49.62 -9.63
N TRP A 388 -8.30 49.36 -10.93
CA TRP A 388 -8.10 50.42 -11.92
C TRP A 388 -9.32 51.34 -12.03
N GLU A 389 -10.53 50.78 -12.09
CA GLU A 389 -11.78 51.57 -12.12
C GLU A 389 -12.01 52.34 -10.81
N ASN A 390 -11.67 51.74 -9.66
CA ASN A 390 -11.77 52.43 -8.38
C ASN A 390 -10.82 53.64 -8.30
N TYR A 391 -9.56 53.49 -8.73
CA TYR A 391 -8.61 54.61 -8.76
C TYR A 391 -9.01 55.70 -9.75
N LYS A 392 -9.56 55.32 -10.91
CA LYS A 392 -10.13 56.25 -11.88
C LYS A 392 -11.27 57.07 -11.28
N LYS A 393 -12.19 56.38 -10.59
CA LYS A 393 -13.33 57.00 -9.92
C LYS A 393 -12.85 57.98 -8.84
N GLU A 394 -12.05 57.52 -7.88
CA GLU A 394 -11.52 58.37 -6.80
C GLU A 394 -10.72 59.57 -7.35
N GLY A 395 -9.86 59.36 -8.36
CA GLY A 395 -9.12 60.44 -9.01
C GLY A 395 -10.05 61.49 -9.66
N SER A 396 -11.10 61.05 -10.35
CA SER A 396 -12.09 61.95 -10.97
C SER A 396 -12.93 62.71 -9.94
N GLU A 397 -13.33 62.04 -8.84
CA GLU A 397 -14.15 62.63 -7.78
C GLU A 397 -13.34 63.69 -7.02
N ARG A 398 -12.06 63.44 -6.72
CA ARG A 398 -11.16 64.42 -6.10
C ARG A 398 -10.96 65.67 -6.96
N MET A 399 -10.84 65.52 -8.27
CA MET A 399 -10.76 66.66 -9.20
C MET A 399 -12.07 67.44 -9.27
N THR A 400 -13.21 66.74 -9.22
CA THR A 400 -14.53 67.37 -9.19
C THR A 400 -14.76 68.15 -7.89
N GLU A 401 -14.37 67.57 -6.75
CA GLU A 401 -14.42 68.24 -5.45
C GLU A 401 -13.52 69.47 -5.40
N LEU A 402 -12.32 69.40 -5.98
CA LEU A 402 -11.43 70.56 -6.11
C LEU A 402 -12.06 71.65 -6.99
N ALA A 403 -12.68 71.29 -8.10
CA ALA A 403 -13.40 72.25 -8.93
C ALA A 403 -14.54 72.95 -8.15
N ASP A 404 -15.26 72.22 -7.31
CA ASP A 404 -16.32 72.77 -6.47
C ASP A 404 -15.78 73.69 -5.35
N VAL A 405 -14.57 73.43 -4.83
CA VAL A 405 -13.90 74.33 -3.88
C VAL A 405 -13.60 75.68 -4.53
N PHE A 406 -13.05 75.70 -5.75
CA PHE A 406 -12.75 76.94 -6.49
C PHE A 406 -13.99 77.64 -7.06
N SER A 407 -15.17 77.00 -7.04
CA SER A 407 -16.45 77.60 -7.46
C SER A 407 -17.01 78.61 -6.44
N GLY A 408 -16.54 78.56 -5.19
CA GLY A 408 -17.05 79.39 -4.08
C GLY A 408 -18.33 78.85 -3.40
N VAL A 409 -18.81 77.66 -3.80
CA VAL A 409 -20.07 77.08 -3.30
C VAL A 409 -19.88 76.28 -2.00
N LYS A 410 -18.66 75.79 -1.70
CA LYS A 410 -18.33 75.07 -0.44
C LYS A 410 -17.67 76.03 0.58
N PRO A 411 -18.36 76.42 1.67
CA PRO A 411 -17.91 77.48 2.59
C PRO A 411 -16.82 77.07 3.62
N LEU A 412 -16.38 75.81 3.62
CA LEU A 412 -15.51 75.24 4.67
C LEU A 412 -14.01 75.52 4.48
N THR A 413 -13.59 76.12 3.36
CA THR A 413 -12.17 76.32 3.01
C THR A 413 -11.89 77.77 2.62
N ARG A 414 -10.85 78.38 3.19
CA ARG A 414 -10.38 79.76 2.93
C ARG A 414 -9.71 79.89 1.55
N VAL A 415 -10.40 79.51 0.48
CA VAL A 415 -9.93 79.54 -0.91
C VAL A 415 -10.73 80.57 -1.68
N GLU A 416 -10.04 81.47 -2.38
CA GLU A 416 -10.70 82.47 -3.23
C GLU A 416 -11.30 81.82 -4.49
N LYS A 417 -12.48 82.29 -4.90
CA LYS A 417 -13.16 81.80 -6.10
C LYS A 417 -12.29 82.07 -7.34
N ASN A 418 -12.04 81.04 -8.15
CA ASN A 418 -11.29 81.15 -9.40
C ASN A 418 -11.97 80.33 -10.50
N GLU A 419 -12.65 81.00 -11.43
CA GLU A 419 -13.43 80.37 -12.50
C GLU A 419 -12.55 79.60 -13.51
N ASN A 420 -11.32 80.08 -13.74
CA ASN A 420 -10.38 79.42 -14.65
C ASN A 420 -9.90 78.08 -14.08
N LEU A 421 -9.52 78.04 -12.80
CA LEU A 421 -9.11 76.80 -12.13
C LEU A 421 -10.28 75.83 -11.98
N GLN A 422 -11.50 76.33 -11.69
CA GLN A 422 -12.71 75.51 -11.66
C GLN A 422 -12.95 74.80 -13.00
N ALA A 423 -12.90 75.53 -14.12
CA ALA A 423 -13.08 74.96 -15.44
C ALA A 423 -11.99 73.94 -15.79
N TRP A 424 -10.73 74.24 -15.42
CA TRP A 424 -9.60 73.36 -15.64
C TRP A 424 -9.72 72.04 -14.87
N PHE A 425 -10.03 72.07 -13.56
CA PHE A 425 -10.20 70.86 -12.77
C PHE A 425 -11.39 69.99 -13.23
N ARG A 426 -12.48 70.61 -13.72
CA ARG A 426 -13.59 69.86 -14.35
C ARG A 426 -13.16 69.16 -15.64
N GLU A 427 -12.35 69.82 -16.45
CA GLU A 427 -11.83 69.23 -17.69
C GLU A 427 -10.87 68.08 -17.38
N ILE A 428 -9.96 68.23 -16.41
CA ILE A 428 -9.09 67.13 -15.96
C ILE A 428 -9.91 65.95 -15.42
N SER A 429 -10.94 66.20 -14.61
CA SER A 429 -11.87 65.16 -14.15
C SER A 429 -12.51 64.39 -15.32
N LYS A 430 -13.01 65.11 -16.34
CA LYS A 430 -13.58 64.50 -17.55
C LYS A 430 -12.54 63.71 -18.36
N GLN A 431 -11.30 64.21 -18.43
CA GLN A 431 -10.21 63.49 -19.09
C GLN A 431 -9.82 62.21 -18.35
N ILE A 432 -9.79 62.20 -17.02
CA ILE A 432 -9.61 60.99 -16.19
C ILE A 432 -10.76 60.01 -16.46
N GLN A 433 -12.02 60.49 -16.47
CA GLN A 433 -13.19 59.66 -16.74
C GLN A 433 -13.18 59.05 -18.16
N SER A 434 -12.54 59.72 -19.12
CA SER A 434 -12.41 59.26 -20.51
C SER A 434 -11.36 58.16 -20.72
N LEU A 435 -10.52 57.86 -19.72
CA LEU A 435 -9.52 56.80 -19.83
C LEU A 435 -10.23 55.45 -20.01
N ASN A 436 -9.80 54.66 -21.00
CA ASN A 436 -10.34 53.33 -21.28
C ASN A 436 -9.35 52.24 -20.85
N TYR A 437 -9.83 51.25 -20.12
CA TYR A 437 -9.02 50.10 -19.70
C TYR A 437 -8.55 49.24 -20.89
N GLU A 438 -9.41 49.05 -21.90
CA GLU A 438 -9.11 48.16 -23.03
C GLU A 438 -7.94 48.67 -23.89
N ASP A 439 -7.78 49.99 -23.98
CA ASP A 439 -6.64 50.62 -24.67
C ASP A 439 -5.54 51.02 -23.67
N SER A 440 -4.91 50.00 -23.10
CA SER A 440 -3.93 50.16 -22.02
C SER A 440 -2.73 51.05 -22.37
N THR A 441 -2.33 51.09 -23.64
CA THR A 441 -1.17 51.87 -24.10
C THR A 441 -1.51 53.35 -24.25
N ALA A 442 -2.67 53.66 -24.87
CA ALA A 442 -3.11 55.05 -24.98
C ALA A 442 -3.51 55.62 -23.62
N ALA A 443 -4.21 54.85 -22.80
CA ALA A 443 -4.59 55.24 -21.44
C ALA A 443 -3.35 55.51 -20.58
N GLY A 444 -2.31 54.68 -20.66
CA GLY A 444 -1.04 54.91 -19.97
C GLY A 444 -0.37 56.24 -20.36
N ARG A 445 -0.23 56.52 -21.66
CA ARG A 445 0.37 57.78 -22.14
C ARG A 445 -0.43 59.02 -21.70
N LYS A 446 -1.75 58.96 -21.81
CA LYS A 446 -2.65 60.06 -21.41
C LYS A 446 -2.60 60.29 -19.89
N THR A 447 -2.49 59.23 -19.10
CA THR A 447 -2.34 59.31 -17.64
C THR A 447 -1.05 60.02 -17.24
N VAL A 448 0.07 59.75 -17.92
CA VAL A 448 1.35 60.45 -17.68
C VAL A 448 1.23 61.94 -17.99
N GLN A 449 0.56 62.31 -19.09
CA GLN A 449 0.31 63.71 -19.43
C GLN A 449 -0.54 64.42 -18.36
N LEU A 450 -1.55 63.74 -17.81
CA LEU A 450 -2.38 64.27 -16.73
C LEU A 450 -1.59 64.47 -15.42
N ILE A 451 -0.67 63.56 -15.10
CA ILE A 451 0.21 63.71 -13.93
C ILE A 451 1.11 64.95 -14.09
N GLN A 452 1.75 65.10 -15.25
CA GLN A 452 2.61 66.25 -15.56
C GLN A 452 1.81 67.57 -15.46
N ALA A 453 0.60 67.59 -16.02
CA ALA A 453 -0.26 68.77 -15.95
C ALA A 453 -0.68 69.13 -14.51
N LEU A 454 -0.85 68.14 -13.62
CA LEU A 454 -1.14 68.36 -12.20
C LEU A 454 0.07 68.86 -11.41
N GLU A 455 1.29 68.46 -11.79
CA GLU A 455 2.54 69.00 -11.22
C GLU A 455 2.74 70.45 -11.63
N GLU A 456 2.61 70.76 -12.91
CA GLU A 456 2.74 72.12 -13.44
C GLU A 456 1.73 73.08 -12.80
N VAL A 457 0.45 72.68 -12.67
CA VAL A 457 -0.56 73.54 -12.03
C VAL A 457 -0.27 73.80 -10.55
N GLN A 458 0.35 72.85 -9.84
CA GLN A 458 0.76 73.08 -8.46
C GLN A 458 1.84 74.16 -8.36
N GLU A 459 2.83 74.15 -9.26
CA GLU A 459 3.96 75.08 -9.27
C GLU A 459 3.57 76.47 -9.81
N PHE A 460 2.86 76.55 -10.95
CA PHE A 460 2.56 77.82 -11.63
C PHE A 460 1.55 78.70 -10.88
N HIS A 461 0.64 78.11 -10.10
CA HIS A 461 -0.44 78.85 -9.42
C HIS A 461 -0.19 79.08 -7.92
N GLN A 462 1.00 78.78 -7.39
CA GLN A 462 1.34 78.93 -5.96
C GLN A 462 0.33 78.23 -5.02
N LEU A 463 -0.25 77.12 -5.49
CA LEU A 463 -1.25 76.33 -4.75
C LEU A 463 -0.67 75.63 -3.52
N GLU A 464 0.67 75.65 -3.38
CA GLU A 464 1.45 75.25 -2.21
C GLU A 464 1.00 75.90 -0.90
N SER A 465 0.39 77.08 -0.99
CA SER A 465 -0.13 77.83 0.15
C SER A 465 -1.34 77.16 0.84
N ASN A 466 -2.04 76.24 0.16
CA ASN A 466 -3.20 75.54 0.72
C ASN A 466 -2.94 74.04 0.85
N LEU A 467 -2.73 73.60 2.09
CA LEU A 467 -2.43 72.21 2.43
C LEU A 467 -3.48 71.22 1.92
N GLN A 468 -4.78 71.57 1.96
CA GLN A 468 -5.85 70.69 1.47
C GLN A 468 -5.81 70.54 -0.05
N VAL A 469 -5.59 71.63 -0.80
CA VAL A 469 -5.47 71.57 -2.26
C VAL A 469 -4.24 70.74 -2.66
N CYS A 470 -3.10 70.96 -2.01
CA CYS A 470 -1.91 70.14 -2.20
C CYS A 470 -2.15 68.66 -1.94
N GLN A 471 -2.89 68.33 -0.88
CA GLN A 471 -3.19 66.95 -0.54
C GLN A 471 -4.09 66.28 -1.59
N PHE A 472 -5.13 66.96 -2.07
CA PHE A 472 -5.99 66.42 -3.13
C PHE A 472 -5.26 66.24 -4.46
N LEU A 473 -4.37 67.18 -4.82
CA LEU A 473 -3.50 67.06 -6.00
C LEU A 473 -2.53 65.87 -5.85
N ALA A 474 -1.93 65.73 -4.67
CA ALA A 474 -1.05 64.61 -4.36
C ALA A 474 -1.78 63.26 -4.38
N ASP A 475 -2.97 63.18 -3.81
CA ASP A 475 -3.81 61.98 -3.81
C ASP A 475 -4.27 61.62 -5.23
N THR A 476 -4.64 62.62 -6.04
CA THR A 476 -5.00 62.39 -7.45
C THR A 476 -3.83 61.88 -8.27
N ARG A 477 -2.65 62.51 -8.15
CA ARG A 477 -1.41 61.99 -8.77
C ARG A 477 -1.12 60.57 -8.30
N ARG A 478 -1.28 60.29 -7.00
CA ARG A 478 -1.10 58.94 -6.44
C ARG A 478 -2.05 57.94 -7.10
N PHE A 479 -3.33 58.26 -7.25
CA PHE A 479 -4.28 57.39 -7.94
C PHE A 479 -3.91 57.17 -9.40
N LEU A 480 -3.51 58.22 -10.13
CA LEU A 480 -3.06 58.11 -11.52
C LEU A 480 -1.78 57.26 -11.65
N HIS A 481 -0.82 57.40 -10.74
CA HIS A 481 0.36 56.52 -10.68
C HIS A 481 -0.03 55.07 -10.41
N GLN A 482 -0.98 54.81 -9.50
CA GLN A 482 -1.46 53.46 -9.23
C GLN A 482 -2.23 52.87 -10.41
N MET A 483 -2.95 53.68 -11.19
CA MET A 483 -3.57 53.24 -12.45
C MET A 483 -2.52 52.75 -13.47
N ILE A 484 -1.41 53.49 -13.64
CA ILE A 484 -0.30 53.06 -14.52
C ILE A 484 0.34 51.76 -14.01
N ARG A 485 0.61 51.66 -12.71
CA ARG A 485 1.18 50.44 -12.11
C ARG A 485 0.27 49.23 -12.31
N THR A 486 -1.04 49.40 -12.09
CA THR A 486 -2.02 48.33 -12.21
C THR A 486 -2.14 47.84 -13.66
N ILE A 487 -2.10 48.74 -14.65
CA ILE A 487 -2.24 48.37 -16.06
C ILE A 487 -1.07 47.54 -16.58
N ASN A 488 0.14 47.78 -16.04
CA ASN A 488 1.38 47.10 -16.40
C ASN A 488 1.50 45.68 -15.85
N ILE A 489 0.58 45.21 -15.00
CA ILE A 489 0.56 43.82 -14.55
C ILE A 489 0.14 42.93 -15.72
N LYS A 490 0.99 41.99 -16.12
CA LYS A 490 0.75 41.11 -17.26
C LYS A 490 0.79 39.64 -16.85
N GLU A 491 0.02 38.82 -17.54
CA GLU A 491 0.03 37.35 -17.38
C GLU A 491 1.40 36.74 -17.76
N GLU A 492 2.15 37.40 -18.66
CA GLU A 492 3.49 36.98 -19.08
C GLU A 492 4.47 36.80 -17.90
N PHE A 493 4.27 37.53 -16.80
CA PHE A 493 5.10 37.39 -15.60
C PHE A 493 4.87 36.05 -14.90
N LEU A 494 3.62 35.57 -14.83
CA LEU A 494 3.31 34.25 -14.28
C LEU A 494 3.86 33.13 -15.17
N ILE A 495 3.76 33.29 -16.49
CA ILE A 495 4.33 32.33 -17.46
C ILE A 495 5.86 32.27 -17.30
N THR A 496 6.51 33.43 -17.20
CA THR A 496 7.97 33.52 -16.98
C THR A 496 8.37 32.83 -15.67
N MET A 497 7.63 33.07 -14.58
CA MET A 497 7.88 32.41 -13.30
C MET A 497 7.69 30.89 -13.37
N GLN A 498 6.70 30.41 -14.13
CA GLN A 498 6.47 28.98 -14.33
C GLN A 498 7.62 28.30 -15.08
N ILE A 499 8.08 28.90 -16.19
CA ILE A 499 9.20 28.37 -16.99
C ILE A 499 10.49 28.34 -16.17
N VAL A 500 10.80 29.44 -15.47
CA VAL A 500 12.02 29.55 -14.65
C VAL A 500 11.95 28.70 -13.38
N GLY A 501 10.74 28.47 -12.86
CA GLY A 501 10.49 27.72 -11.63
C GLY A 501 10.46 26.20 -11.80
N ASP A 502 10.59 25.68 -13.03
CA ASP A 502 10.55 24.24 -13.31
C ASP A 502 11.57 23.47 -12.46
N LEU A 503 11.07 22.46 -11.75
CA LEU A 503 11.84 21.62 -10.84
C LEU A 503 11.86 20.14 -11.30
N SER A 504 11.46 19.86 -12.55
CA SER A 504 11.42 18.50 -13.13
C SER A 504 12.76 17.75 -13.03
N TYR A 505 13.88 18.46 -13.18
CA TYR A 505 15.23 17.91 -13.07
C TYR A 505 15.57 17.39 -11.65
N ALA A 506 14.85 17.84 -10.63
CA ALA A 506 15.12 17.48 -9.24
C ALA A 506 14.29 16.30 -8.74
N TRP A 507 13.35 15.77 -9.54
CA TRP A 507 12.34 14.80 -9.09
C TRP A 507 12.95 13.57 -8.38
N GLN A 508 14.03 13.00 -8.92
CA GLN A 508 14.79 11.93 -8.25
C GLN A 508 15.90 12.45 -7.32
N LEU A 509 16.49 13.60 -7.65
CA LEU A 509 17.63 14.16 -6.91
C LEU A 509 17.24 14.70 -5.52
N ILE A 510 15.98 15.11 -5.36
CA ILE A 510 15.48 15.69 -4.11
C ILE A 510 15.57 14.70 -2.94
N ASP A 511 15.55 13.38 -3.21
CA ASP A 511 15.63 12.37 -2.16
C ASP A 511 16.95 12.40 -1.37
N SER A 512 18.02 12.92 -1.97
CA SER A 512 19.30 13.17 -1.27
C SER A 512 19.17 14.19 -0.13
N PHE A 513 18.15 15.06 -0.18
CA PHE A 513 17.85 16.06 0.85
C PHE A 513 16.85 15.56 1.89
N THR A 514 16.23 14.39 1.72
CA THR A 514 15.22 13.85 2.65
C THR A 514 15.72 13.82 4.09
N PHE A 515 16.97 13.35 4.32
CA PHE A 515 17.55 13.32 5.66
C PHE A 515 17.70 14.73 6.27
N ILE A 516 18.14 15.72 5.47
CA ILE A 516 18.29 17.11 5.93
C ILE A 516 16.92 17.72 6.26
N MET A 517 15.89 17.44 5.43
CA MET A 517 14.51 17.85 5.70
C MET A 517 14.02 17.27 7.03
N GLN A 518 14.20 15.96 7.23
CA GLN A 518 13.76 15.25 8.42
C GLN A 518 14.46 15.74 9.70
N GLU A 519 15.79 15.95 9.66
CA GLU A 519 16.54 16.53 10.77
C GLU A 519 16.10 17.97 11.09
N SER A 520 15.81 18.77 10.07
CA SER A 520 15.33 20.15 10.26
C SER A 520 13.95 20.18 10.94
N ILE A 521 13.04 19.26 10.58
CA ILE A 521 11.74 19.09 11.22
C ILE A 521 11.90 18.61 12.67
N ARG A 522 12.79 17.64 12.91
CA ARG A 522 13.07 17.11 14.25
C ARG A 522 13.58 18.21 15.19
N ALA A 523 14.42 19.11 14.69
CA ALA A 523 14.92 20.25 15.46
C ALA A 523 13.85 21.35 15.65
N ASN A 524 13.04 21.62 14.63
CA ASN A 524 11.98 22.62 14.69
C ASN A 524 10.75 22.21 13.84
N PRO A 525 9.65 21.71 14.47
CA PRO A 525 8.46 21.26 13.75
C PRO A 525 7.76 22.33 12.90
N SER A 526 7.92 23.63 13.22
CA SER A 526 7.33 24.71 12.42
C SER A 526 7.91 24.82 11.00
N MET A 527 9.07 24.20 10.74
CA MET A 527 9.71 24.13 9.41
C MET A 527 8.82 23.48 8.35
N VAL A 528 7.84 22.66 8.76
CA VAL A 528 6.83 22.07 7.87
C VAL A 528 6.11 23.14 7.05
N THR A 529 5.87 24.32 7.63
CA THR A 529 5.23 25.45 6.94
C THR A 529 6.05 25.94 5.75
N LYS A 530 7.38 25.95 5.86
CA LYS A 530 8.29 26.32 4.75
C LYS A 530 8.43 25.20 3.73
N LEU A 531 8.50 23.95 4.20
CA LEU A 531 8.56 22.77 3.34
C LEU A 531 7.33 22.62 2.45
N ARG A 532 6.16 23.06 2.92
CA ARG A 532 4.94 23.15 2.11
C ARG A 532 5.18 23.89 0.78
N SER A 533 5.89 25.02 0.81
CA SER A 533 6.18 25.80 -0.40
C SER A 533 7.13 25.05 -1.33
N THR A 534 8.10 24.30 -0.78
CA THR A 534 8.97 23.41 -1.55
C THR A 534 8.19 22.27 -2.20
N PHE A 535 7.23 21.66 -1.52
CA PHE A 535 6.36 20.63 -2.09
C PHE A 535 5.47 21.18 -3.21
N LEU A 536 4.96 22.41 -3.05
CA LEU A 536 4.22 23.11 -4.11
C LEU A 536 5.11 23.43 -5.31
N LYS A 537 6.38 23.79 -5.09
CA LYS A 537 7.35 23.96 -6.17
C LYS A 537 7.64 22.64 -6.88
N LEU A 538 7.82 21.53 -6.16
CA LEU A 538 7.95 20.20 -6.77
C LEU A 538 6.72 19.80 -7.58
N ALA A 539 5.52 20.21 -7.17
CA ALA A 539 4.29 19.97 -7.93
C ALA A 539 4.31 20.65 -9.32
N SER A 540 5.08 21.72 -9.52
CA SER A 540 5.22 22.33 -10.86
C SER A 540 5.89 21.40 -11.89
N ALA A 541 6.67 20.42 -11.45
CA ALA A 541 7.26 19.42 -12.34
C ALA A 541 6.21 18.56 -13.07
N LEU A 542 4.98 18.52 -12.56
CA LEU A 542 3.84 17.83 -13.16
C LEU A 542 3.37 18.49 -14.46
N ASP A 543 3.67 19.77 -14.66
CA ASP A 543 3.22 20.50 -15.85
C ASP A 543 3.85 19.90 -17.12
N LEU A 544 5.11 19.46 -17.06
CA LEU A 544 5.84 18.87 -18.18
C LEU A 544 5.11 17.64 -18.79
N PRO A 545 4.80 16.58 -18.01
CA PRO A 545 4.08 15.42 -18.56
C PRO A 545 2.59 15.67 -18.83
N LEU A 546 1.95 16.65 -18.19
CA LEU A 546 0.49 16.84 -18.27
C LEU A 546 0.06 17.85 -19.34
N LEU A 547 0.90 18.82 -19.70
CA LEU A 547 0.55 19.91 -20.62
C LEU A 547 -0.02 19.38 -21.94
N ARG A 548 0.69 18.46 -22.61
CA ARG A 548 0.30 17.92 -23.91
C ARG A 548 -0.93 17.01 -23.83
N ILE A 549 -1.11 16.30 -22.73
CA ILE A 549 -2.28 15.45 -22.49
C ILE A 549 -3.53 16.31 -22.32
N ASN A 550 -3.40 17.42 -21.59
CA ASN A 550 -4.48 18.38 -21.41
C ASN A 550 -4.83 19.09 -22.73
N GLN A 551 -3.83 19.55 -23.50
CA GLN A 551 -4.05 20.15 -24.82
C GLN A 551 -4.72 19.19 -25.81
N ALA A 552 -4.43 17.88 -25.73
CA ALA A 552 -5.04 16.85 -26.56
C ALA A 552 -6.44 16.43 -26.11
N ASN A 553 -6.94 16.91 -24.97
CA ASN A 553 -8.17 16.44 -24.31
C ASN A 553 -8.21 14.90 -24.15
N SER A 554 -7.06 14.29 -23.83
CA SER A 554 -6.96 12.82 -23.72
C SER A 554 -7.64 12.30 -22.44
N PRO A 555 -8.33 11.13 -22.49
CA PRO A 555 -8.87 10.48 -21.30
C PRO A 555 -7.78 10.06 -20.28
N ASP A 556 -6.52 9.98 -20.72
CA ASP A 556 -5.38 9.60 -19.87
C ASP A 556 -4.98 10.70 -18.88
N LEU A 557 -5.51 11.93 -19.00
CA LEU A 557 -5.15 13.05 -18.13
C LEU A 557 -5.34 12.72 -16.64
N LEU A 558 -6.47 12.09 -16.30
CA LEU A 558 -6.78 11.72 -14.93
C LEU A 558 -5.79 10.67 -14.41
N SER A 559 -5.53 9.62 -15.19
CA SER A 559 -4.71 8.49 -14.76
C SER A 559 -3.23 8.89 -14.59
N VAL A 560 -2.70 9.71 -15.50
CA VAL A 560 -1.32 10.20 -15.44
C VAL A 560 -1.15 11.23 -14.32
N SER A 561 -2.12 12.13 -14.16
CA SER A 561 -2.09 13.11 -13.07
C SER A 561 -2.17 12.42 -11.69
N GLN A 562 -2.99 11.37 -11.56
CA GLN A 562 -3.06 10.55 -10.35
C GLN A 562 -1.72 9.87 -10.03
N TYR A 563 -1.02 9.34 -11.04
CA TYR A 563 0.28 8.70 -10.84
C TYR A 563 1.31 9.66 -10.25
N TYR A 564 1.64 10.74 -10.96
CA TYR A 564 2.70 11.64 -10.50
C TYR A 564 2.29 12.43 -9.24
N SER A 565 1.02 12.79 -9.08
CA SER A 565 0.53 13.37 -7.82
C SER A 565 0.68 12.37 -6.67
N GLY A 566 0.38 11.08 -6.92
CA GLY A 566 0.57 9.99 -5.96
C GLY A 566 2.02 9.83 -5.52
N GLU A 567 2.96 9.85 -6.48
CA GLU A 567 4.41 9.81 -6.23
C GLU A 567 4.87 10.99 -5.37
N LEU A 568 4.43 12.21 -5.70
CA LEU A 568 4.77 13.39 -4.93
C LEU A 568 4.18 13.34 -3.51
N VAL A 569 2.93 12.89 -3.35
CA VAL A 569 2.30 12.70 -2.03
C VAL A 569 3.01 11.61 -1.24
N SER A 570 3.46 10.52 -1.88
CA SER A 570 4.27 9.47 -1.26
C SER A 570 5.59 10.04 -0.71
N TYR A 571 6.25 10.90 -1.49
CA TYR A 571 7.44 11.63 -1.05
C TYR A 571 7.16 12.58 0.14
N VAL A 572 6.07 13.37 0.08
CA VAL A 572 5.64 14.23 1.20
C VAL A 572 5.42 13.40 2.47
N ARG A 573 4.73 12.25 2.34
CA ARG A 573 4.53 11.30 3.46
C ARG A 573 5.85 10.77 4.00
N LYS A 574 6.82 10.42 3.14
CA LYS A 574 8.17 9.98 3.54
C LYS A 574 8.89 11.05 4.37
N VAL A 575 8.85 12.32 3.93
CA VAL A 575 9.50 13.43 4.65
C VAL A 575 8.82 13.69 5.99
N LEU A 576 7.49 13.73 6.03
CA LEU A 576 6.73 14.05 7.25
C LEU A 576 6.62 12.88 8.24
N GLN A 577 6.92 11.64 7.83
CA GLN A 577 6.91 10.46 8.72
C GLN A 577 7.82 10.61 9.95
N ILE A 578 8.84 11.46 9.87
CA ILE A 578 9.75 11.77 10.98
C ILE A 578 9.03 12.32 12.21
N ILE A 579 7.87 12.96 12.01
CA ILE A 579 7.04 13.55 13.07
C ILE A 579 6.43 12.43 13.92
N PRO A 580 5.59 11.52 13.37
CA PRO A 580 5.15 10.32 14.10
C PRO A 580 6.28 9.50 14.70
N GLU A 581 7.39 9.29 13.98
CA GLU A 581 8.53 8.52 14.50
C GLU A 581 9.13 9.16 15.77
N SER A 582 9.29 10.49 15.77
CA SER A 582 9.78 11.25 16.91
C SER A 582 8.77 11.24 18.07
N MET A 583 7.46 11.37 17.77
CA MET A 583 6.38 11.27 18.77
C MET A 583 6.41 9.91 19.46
N PHE A 584 6.50 8.82 18.71
CA PHE A 584 6.54 7.47 19.27
C PHE A 584 7.85 7.16 20.02
N THR A 585 8.95 7.83 19.69
CA THR A 585 10.19 7.74 20.46
C THR A 585 10.02 8.39 21.84
N SER A 586 9.34 9.53 21.91
CA SER A 586 8.94 10.14 23.19
C SER A 586 7.91 9.27 23.93
N LEU A 587 6.94 8.71 23.21
CA LEU A 587 5.90 7.84 23.77
C LEU A 587 6.50 6.59 24.43
N ALA A 588 7.50 5.96 23.82
CA ALA A 588 8.16 4.79 24.41
C ALA A 588 8.81 5.12 25.77
N LYS A 589 9.34 6.33 25.95
CA LYS A 589 9.87 6.79 27.24
C LYS A 589 8.74 7.02 28.25
N ILE A 590 7.61 7.59 27.81
CA ILE A 590 6.41 7.74 28.65
C ILE A 590 5.91 6.38 29.14
N ILE A 591 5.78 5.39 28.24
CA ILE A 591 5.35 4.03 28.58
C ILE A 591 6.26 3.43 29.65
N LYS A 592 7.59 3.54 29.45
CA LYS A 592 8.56 3.04 30.41
C LYS A 592 8.37 3.68 31.79
N LEU A 593 8.29 5.01 31.84
CA LEU A 593 8.09 5.77 33.08
C LEU A 593 6.78 5.39 33.77
N GLN A 594 5.67 5.31 33.03
CA GLN A 594 4.36 4.99 33.59
C GLN A 594 4.23 3.54 34.07
N THR A 595 4.97 2.61 33.45
CA THR A 595 4.84 1.17 33.75
C THR A 595 5.81 0.72 34.85
N HIS A 596 7.03 1.29 34.90
CA HIS A 596 8.09 0.80 35.79
C HIS A 596 8.47 1.79 36.89
N ASP A 597 8.37 3.10 36.64
CA ASP A 597 8.92 4.12 37.53
C ASP A 597 7.83 4.82 38.36
N ILE A 598 6.65 5.05 37.78
CA ILE A 598 5.51 5.69 38.43
C ILE A 598 4.66 4.64 39.14
N VAL A 599 4.52 4.79 40.45
CA VAL A 599 3.69 3.93 41.28
C VAL A 599 2.25 4.45 41.25
N GLU A 600 1.31 3.54 40.99
CA GLU A 600 -0.11 3.86 40.96
C GLU A 600 -0.60 4.24 42.37
N VAL A 601 -1.40 5.30 42.45
CA VAL A 601 -1.86 5.82 43.73
C VAL A 601 -2.99 4.94 44.26
N PRO A 602 -2.86 4.34 45.46
CA PRO A 602 -3.92 3.49 46.00
C PRO A 602 -5.15 4.32 46.35
N THR A 603 -6.32 3.68 46.36
CA THR A 603 -7.61 4.33 46.68
C THR A 603 -7.67 4.92 48.09
N ARG A 604 -6.79 4.50 49.00
CA ARG A 604 -6.59 5.08 50.34
C ARG A 604 -5.10 5.20 50.61
N LEU A 605 -4.65 6.39 51.01
CA LEU A 605 -3.25 6.71 51.24
C LEU A 605 -3.08 7.53 52.52
N ASP A 606 -2.11 7.15 53.36
CA ASP A 606 -1.73 7.93 54.54
C ASP A 606 -1.16 9.28 54.12
N LYS A 607 -1.56 10.37 54.79
CA LYS A 607 -1.16 11.75 54.44
C LYS A 607 0.37 11.91 54.34
N ASP A 608 1.12 11.26 55.22
CA ASP A 608 2.59 11.37 55.27
C ASP A 608 3.28 10.69 54.07
N LYS A 609 2.61 9.71 53.43
CA LYS A 609 3.11 9.00 52.24
C LYS A 609 2.75 9.72 50.93
N LEU A 610 1.94 10.78 50.98
CA LEU A 610 1.53 11.54 49.79
C LEU A 610 2.74 12.05 48.99
N ARG A 611 3.80 12.51 49.67
CA ARG A 611 5.00 13.03 49.02
C ARG A 611 5.78 11.94 48.27
N ASP A 612 5.78 10.72 48.78
CA ASP A 612 6.46 9.58 48.16
C ASP A 612 5.72 9.12 46.90
N TYR A 613 4.38 9.12 46.92
CA TYR A 613 3.53 8.79 45.76
C TYR A 613 3.38 9.93 44.75
N ALA A 614 3.72 11.17 45.13
CA ALA A 614 3.69 12.32 44.23
C ALA A 614 4.71 12.17 43.09
N GLN A 615 5.88 11.56 43.36
CA GLN A 615 6.92 11.23 42.37
C GLN A 615 7.18 12.36 41.34
N LEU A 616 7.34 13.58 41.86
CA LEU A 616 7.33 14.81 41.06
C LEU A 616 8.35 14.81 39.90
N GLY A 617 9.53 14.22 40.10
CA GLY A 617 10.56 14.14 39.05
C GLY A 617 10.11 13.29 37.85
N ALA A 618 9.60 12.08 38.10
CA ALA A 618 9.11 11.20 37.02
C ALA A 618 7.88 11.81 36.33
N ARG A 619 6.96 12.42 37.09
CA ARG A 619 5.78 13.10 36.51
C ARG A 619 6.14 14.35 35.70
N TYR A 620 7.15 15.11 36.13
CA TYR A 620 7.67 16.24 35.36
C TYR A 620 8.26 15.77 34.02
N GLU A 621 9.03 14.69 34.01
CA GLU A 621 9.60 14.13 32.78
C GLU A 621 8.50 13.65 31.82
N VAL A 622 7.44 12.99 32.33
CA VAL A 622 6.26 12.66 31.54
C VAL A 622 5.64 13.93 30.95
N ALA A 623 5.37 14.97 31.75
CA ALA A 623 4.80 16.23 31.27
C ALA A 623 5.67 16.90 30.20
N ARG A 624 7.01 16.88 30.35
CA ARG A 624 7.96 17.42 29.38
C ARG A 624 7.91 16.66 28.05
N LEU A 625 7.85 15.32 28.10
CA LEU A 625 7.72 14.48 26.91
C LEU A 625 6.36 14.67 26.20
N THR A 626 5.28 14.77 26.97
CA THR A 626 3.93 15.06 26.46
C THR A 626 3.87 16.43 25.79
N HIS A 627 4.49 17.44 26.38
CA HIS A 627 4.60 18.76 25.76
C HIS A 627 5.38 18.69 24.44
N ALA A 628 6.49 17.94 24.38
CA ALA A 628 7.22 17.74 23.13
C ALA A 628 6.34 17.09 22.03
N ILE A 629 5.51 16.09 22.38
CA ILE A 629 4.54 15.48 21.45
C ILE A 629 3.52 16.51 20.96
N SER A 630 3.04 17.41 21.83
CA SER A 630 2.11 18.48 21.43
C SER A 630 2.74 19.47 20.44
N ILE A 631 4.02 19.84 20.60
CA ILE A 631 4.73 20.73 19.66
C ILE A 631 4.85 20.08 18.27
N PHE A 632 5.15 18.78 18.20
CA PHE A 632 5.18 18.04 16.94
C PHE A 632 3.82 18.03 16.25
N THR A 633 2.75 17.85 17.03
CA THR A 633 1.37 17.87 16.52
C THR A 633 0.98 19.27 16.03
N GLU A 634 1.30 20.31 16.78
CA GLU A 634 1.05 21.70 16.37
C GLU A 634 1.80 22.04 15.07
N GLY A 635 3.08 21.64 14.97
CA GLY A 635 3.91 21.92 13.79
C GLY A 635 3.34 21.36 12.47
N ILE A 636 2.79 20.15 12.48
CA ILE A 636 2.13 19.60 11.28
C ILE A 636 0.77 20.24 11.04
N LEU A 637 0.01 20.57 12.08
CA LEU A 637 -1.31 21.21 11.96
C LEU A 637 -1.23 22.70 11.55
N MET A 638 -0.08 23.36 11.72
CA MET A 638 0.19 24.69 11.17
C MET A 638 0.25 24.69 9.64
N MET A 639 0.54 23.53 9.02
CA MET A 639 0.45 23.39 7.58
C MET A 639 -1.00 23.57 7.15
N LYS A 640 -1.26 24.40 6.13
CA LYS A 640 -2.61 24.48 5.55
C LYS A 640 -2.85 23.30 4.62
N THR A 641 -4.10 22.88 4.51
CA THR A 641 -4.52 21.93 3.48
C THR A 641 -4.07 22.40 2.10
N THR A 642 -3.40 21.53 1.35
CA THR A 642 -2.68 21.92 0.13
C THR A 642 -3.04 20.99 -1.01
N LEU A 643 -3.35 21.57 -2.16
CA LEU A 643 -3.51 20.81 -3.40
C LEU A 643 -2.12 20.52 -3.97
N VAL A 644 -1.74 19.25 -4.03
CA VAL A 644 -0.47 18.78 -4.58
C VAL A 644 -0.78 17.99 -5.84
N GLY A 645 -0.56 18.62 -7.00
CA GLY A 645 -1.10 18.13 -8.28
C GLY A 645 -2.63 18.16 -8.25
N ILE A 646 -3.27 16.99 -8.34
CA ILE A 646 -4.73 16.85 -8.19
C ILE A 646 -5.17 16.26 -6.84
N ILE A 647 -4.23 15.91 -5.96
CA ILE A 647 -4.52 15.30 -4.67
C ILE A 647 -4.52 16.38 -3.59
N LYS A 648 -5.62 16.47 -2.84
CA LYS A 648 -5.72 17.35 -1.68
C LYS A 648 -5.06 16.68 -0.48
N VAL A 649 -3.98 17.28 0.00
CA VAL A 649 -3.22 16.81 1.15
C VAL A 649 -3.74 17.51 2.41
N ASP A 650 -4.36 16.74 3.30
CA ASP A 650 -4.81 17.19 4.61
C ASP A 650 -3.78 16.82 5.71
N PRO A 651 -3.17 17.82 6.39
CA PRO A 651 -2.15 17.56 7.42
C PRO A 651 -2.66 16.76 8.61
N LYS A 652 -3.95 16.88 8.98
CA LYS A 652 -4.54 16.07 10.05
C LYS A 652 -4.58 14.59 9.65
N GLN A 653 -5.08 14.29 8.45
CA GLN A 653 -5.07 12.94 7.90
C GLN A 653 -3.65 12.38 7.74
N LEU A 654 -2.68 13.19 7.28
CA LEU A 654 -1.27 12.78 7.20
C LEU A 654 -0.68 12.40 8.56
N LEU A 655 -0.99 13.16 9.61
CA LEU A 655 -0.57 12.85 10.97
C LEU A 655 -1.18 11.52 11.43
N GLU A 656 -2.49 11.35 11.24
CA GLU A 656 -3.19 10.12 11.62
C GLU A 656 -2.62 8.90 10.89
N ASP A 657 -2.46 8.98 9.56
CA ASP A 657 -1.87 7.91 8.74
C ASP A 657 -0.43 7.58 9.19
N GLY A 658 0.35 8.61 9.53
CA GLY A 658 1.72 8.46 10.00
C GLY A 658 1.81 7.80 11.38
N ILE A 659 0.88 8.12 12.29
CA ILE A 659 0.73 7.49 13.61
C ILE A 659 0.30 6.02 13.46
N ARG A 660 -0.69 5.75 12.62
CA ARG A 660 -1.13 4.39 12.27
C ARG A 660 0.03 3.56 11.71
N LYS A 661 0.83 4.13 10.81
CA LYS A 661 2.00 3.47 10.21
C LYS A 661 3.06 3.09 11.24
N GLU A 662 3.37 3.97 12.18
CA GLU A 662 4.34 3.69 13.23
C GLU A 662 3.80 2.68 14.26
N LEU A 663 2.50 2.75 14.58
CA LEU A 663 1.82 1.73 15.39
C LEU A 663 1.94 0.35 14.76
N VAL A 664 1.53 0.22 13.50
CA VAL A 664 1.56 -1.03 12.73
C VAL A 664 2.97 -1.61 12.68
N ARG A 665 3.96 -0.77 12.39
CA ARG A 665 5.37 -1.19 12.36
C ARG A 665 5.83 -1.74 13.71
N ARG A 666 5.53 -1.06 14.81
CA ARG A 666 5.98 -1.47 16.15
C ARG A 666 5.26 -2.71 16.67
N VAL A 667 3.94 -2.78 16.50
CA VAL A 667 3.12 -3.93 16.91
C VAL A 667 3.50 -5.16 16.10
N ALA A 668 3.61 -5.04 14.77
CA ALA A 668 4.01 -6.17 13.92
C ALA A 668 5.43 -6.66 14.26
N LEU A 669 6.37 -5.76 14.55
CA LEU A 669 7.72 -6.11 14.99
C LEU A 669 7.73 -6.80 16.36
N ALA A 670 6.93 -6.30 17.32
CA ALA A 670 6.79 -6.89 18.65
C ALA A 670 6.25 -8.31 18.54
N LEU A 671 5.14 -8.52 17.83
CA LEU A 671 4.55 -9.84 17.59
C LEU A 671 5.53 -10.78 16.90
N HIS A 672 6.24 -10.30 15.87
CA HIS A 672 7.23 -11.12 15.17
C HIS A 672 8.36 -11.58 16.09
N LYS A 673 8.96 -10.68 16.89
CA LYS A 673 10.10 -10.99 17.76
C LYS A 673 9.71 -11.75 19.03
N GLY A 674 8.60 -11.38 19.67
CA GLY A 674 8.18 -11.97 20.93
C GLY A 674 7.65 -13.39 20.80
N LEU A 675 7.06 -13.74 19.64
CA LEU A 675 6.51 -15.08 19.37
C LEU A 675 7.47 -15.92 18.50
N ILE A 676 8.73 -15.98 18.90
CA ILE A 676 9.74 -16.92 18.35
C ILE A 676 9.98 -17.98 19.43
N PHE A 677 9.80 -19.26 19.10
CA PHE A 677 9.92 -20.36 20.06
C PHE A 677 11.12 -21.24 19.72
N ASN A 678 11.83 -21.73 20.75
CA ASN A 678 12.90 -22.71 20.56
C ASN A 678 12.40 -24.12 20.89
N PRO A 679 12.25 -25.01 19.89
CA PRO A 679 11.69 -26.35 20.11
C PRO A 679 12.60 -27.26 20.95
N ARG A 680 13.87 -26.88 21.19
CA ARG A 680 14.84 -27.68 21.96
C ARG A 680 14.74 -27.50 23.48
N VAL A 681 14.01 -26.49 23.95
CA VAL A 681 13.87 -26.17 25.38
C VAL A 681 12.78 -27.05 26.01
N LYS A 682 13.13 -27.72 27.12
CA LYS A 682 12.29 -28.77 27.74
C LYS A 682 11.09 -28.26 28.54
N PRO A 683 11.13 -27.12 29.26
CA PRO A 683 9.90 -26.38 29.57
C PRO A 683 9.49 -25.52 28.37
N SER A 684 8.21 -25.51 28.01
CA SER A 684 7.72 -24.62 26.95
C SER A 684 7.85 -23.17 27.38
N GLU A 685 8.40 -22.34 26.49
CA GLU A 685 8.52 -20.89 26.68
C GLU A 685 7.22 -20.15 26.35
N LEU A 686 6.15 -20.87 25.95
CA LEU A 686 4.93 -20.29 25.42
C LEU A 686 4.24 -19.33 26.41
N LEU A 687 3.89 -19.80 27.60
CA LEU A 687 3.18 -18.99 28.60
C LEU A 687 3.99 -17.77 29.06
N PRO A 688 5.29 -17.89 29.42
CA PRO A 688 6.10 -16.73 29.76
C PRO A 688 6.15 -15.68 28.64
N LYS A 689 6.29 -16.10 27.37
CA LYS A 689 6.34 -15.18 26.23
C LYS A 689 4.99 -14.52 25.94
N LEU A 690 3.88 -15.24 26.14
CA LEU A 690 2.54 -14.64 26.02
C LEU A 690 2.30 -13.57 27.07
N LYS A 691 2.75 -13.78 28.32
CA LYS A 691 2.67 -12.77 29.39
C LYS A 691 3.49 -11.52 29.10
N GLU A 692 4.72 -11.69 28.62
CA GLU A 692 5.57 -10.58 28.19
C GLU A 692 4.93 -9.81 27.02
N MET A 693 4.33 -10.54 26.07
CA MET A 693 3.62 -9.94 24.95
C MET A 693 2.37 -9.16 25.41
N ALA A 694 1.56 -9.73 26.30
CA ALA A 694 0.39 -9.08 26.87
C ALA A 694 0.77 -7.75 27.56
N ALA A 695 1.82 -7.76 28.39
CA ALA A 695 2.33 -6.54 29.01
C ALA A 695 2.80 -5.49 27.99
N THR A 696 3.45 -5.93 26.91
CA THR A 696 3.89 -5.05 25.82
C THR A 696 2.69 -4.42 25.08
N MET A 697 1.67 -5.22 24.78
CA MET A 697 0.45 -4.79 24.08
C MET A 697 -0.41 -3.86 24.94
N ASP A 698 -0.56 -4.14 26.22
CA ASP A 698 -1.20 -3.25 27.19
C ASP A 698 -0.43 -1.90 27.31
N GLY A 699 0.90 -1.95 27.30
CA GLY A 699 1.74 -0.76 27.23
C GLY A 699 1.43 0.13 26.01
N PHE A 700 1.25 -0.46 24.82
CA PHE A 700 0.81 0.30 23.65
C PHE A 700 -0.61 0.85 23.80
N HIS A 701 -1.56 0.02 24.27
CA HIS A 701 -2.95 0.43 24.46
C HIS A 701 -3.07 1.65 25.38
N ARG A 702 -2.49 1.58 26.59
CA ARG A 702 -2.48 2.69 27.57
C ARG A 702 -1.80 3.94 27.02
N SER A 703 -0.75 3.78 26.23
CA SER A 703 -0.02 4.91 25.65
C SER A 703 -0.90 5.72 24.69
N PHE A 704 -1.74 5.05 23.89
CA PHE A 704 -2.66 5.67 22.97
C PHE A 704 -3.82 6.36 23.69
N GLU A 705 -4.33 5.72 24.75
CA GLU A 705 -5.31 6.33 25.63
C GLU A 705 -4.76 7.62 26.28
N TYR A 706 -3.48 7.63 26.66
CA TYR A 706 -2.85 8.78 27.28
C TYR A 706 -2.62 9.96 26.31
N ILE A 707 -2.18 9.70 25.07
CA ILE A 707 -1.86 10.79 24.12
C ILE A 707 -3.05 11.31 23.30
N GLN A 708 -4.19 10.60 23.29
CA GLN A 708 -5.30 10.87 22.37
C GLN A 708 -5.78 12.33 22.38
N ASP A 709 -5.86 12.93 23.57
CA ASP A 709 -6.33 14.31 23.74
C ASP A 709 -5.30 15.33 23.26
N TYR A 710 -4.01 15.06 23.47
CA TYR A 710 -2.91 15.94 23.05
C TYR A 710 -2.68 15.94 21.54
N VAL A 711 -3.10 14.86 20.87
CA VAL A 711 -2.94 14.68 19.42
C VAL A 711 -4.26 14.88 18.65
N SER A 712 -5.40 14.94 19.36
CA SER A 712 -6.75 15.06 18.79
C SER A 712 -7.10 13.91 17.82
N ILE A 713 -6.83 12.68 18.25
CA ILE A 713 -7.13 11.44 17.51
C ILE A 713 -7.93 10.46 18.37
N TYR A 714 -8.72 9.58 17.74
CA TYR A 714 -9.44 8.51 18.44
C TYR A 714 -8.52 7.31 18.69
N GLY A 715 -7.73 7.37 19.76
CA GLY A 715 -6.69 6.37 20.05
C GLY A 715 -7.20 4.93 20.13
N LEU A 716 -8.30 4.69 20.85
CA LEU A 716 -8.89 3.36 21.00
C LEU A 716 -9.38 2.77 19.67
N LYS A 717 -10.01 3.59 18.82
CA LYS A 717 -10.49 3.18 17.50
C LYS A 717 -9.32 2.76 16.61
N ILE A 718 -8.28 3.60 16.54
CA ILE A 718 -7.07 3.32 15.76
C ILE A 718 -6.41 2.01 16.25
N TRP A 719 -6.29 1.83 17.56
CA TRP A 719 -5.74 0.60 18.12
C TRP A 719 -6.51 -0.65 17.65
N GLN A 720 -7.84 -0.66 17.78
CA GLN A 720 -8.67 -1.80 17.40
C GLN A 720 -8.60 -2.08 15.90
N GLU A 721 -8.71 -1.05 15.05
CA GLU A 721 -8.62 -1.18 13.58
C GLU A 721 -7.27 -1.76 13.16
N GLU A 722 -6.16 -1.19 13.65
CA GLU A 722 -4.82 -1.57 13.19
C GLU A 722 -4.37 -2.94 13.74
N VAL A 723 -4.67 -3.26 15.01
CA VAL A 723 -4.36 -4.59 15.58
C VAL A 723 -5.15 -5.69 14.86
N SER A 724 -6.44 -5.45 14.59
CA SER A 724 -7.26 -6.37 13.79
C SER A 724 -6.66 -6.60 12.40
N ARG A 725 -6.25 -5.51 11.73
CA ARG A 725 -5.65 -5.56 10.39
C ARG A 725 -4.34 -6.35 10.39
N ILE A 726 -3.46 -6.12 11.37
CA ILE A 726 -2.18 -6.83 11.49
C ILE A 726 -2.40 -8.33 11.67
N VAL A 727 -3.25 -8.72 12.62
CA VAL A 727 -3.48 -10.14 12.91
C VAL A 727 -4.12 -10.84 11.71
N ASN A 728 -5.19 -10.28 11.14
CA ASN A 728 -5.90 -10.89 10.03
C ASN A 728 -5.05 -11.00 8.76
N TYR A 729 -4.23 -9.99 8.45
CA TYR A 729 -3.27 -10.07 7.35
C TYR A 729 -2.27 -11.21 7.55
N ASN A 730 -1.67 -11.35 8.75
CA ASN A 730 -0.72 -12.42 9.02
C ASN A 730 -1.38 -13.80 8.96
N VAL A 731 -2.64 -13.93 9.40
CA VAL A 731 -3.43 -15.16 9.25
C VAL A 731 -3.67 -15.48 7.78
N GLU A 732 -4.06 -14.50 6.96
CA GLU A 732 -4.26 -14.68 5.52
C GLU A 732 -2.98 -15.15 4.81
N GLN A 733 -1.85 -14.49 5.11
CA GLN A 733 -0.56 -14.86 4.54
C GLN A 733 -0.07 -16.26 4.99
N GLU A 734 -0.38 -16.69 6.21
CA GLU A 734 -0.11 -18.08 6.63
C GLU A 734 -1.06 -19.07 5.94
N CYS A 735 -2.32 -18.68 5.73
CA CYS A 735 -3.32 -19.51 5.04
C CYS A 735 -3.00 -19.72 3.56
N ASN A 736 -2.27 -18.80 2.91
CA ASN A 736 -1.79 -18.97 1.53
C ASN A 736 -0.97 -20.26 1.32
N ASN A 737 -0.38 -20.85 2.37
CA ASN A 737 0.29 -22.17 2.29
C ASN A 737 -0.66 -23.36 2.04
N PHE A 738 -1.97 -23.13 2.16
CA PHE A 738 -3.02 -24.13 2.02
C PHE A 738 -3.91 -23.87 0.81
N LEU A 739 -3.73 -22.75 0.10
CA LEU A 739 -4.51 -22.33 -1.06
C LEU A 739 -3.76 -22.60 -2.37
N ARG A 740 -4.50 -22.87 -3.45
CA ARG A 740 -3.97 -23.01 -4.81
C ARG A 740 -3.71 -21.63 -5.43
N THR A 741 -4.74 -20.78 -5.45
CA THR A 741 -4.62 -19.37 -5.82
C THR A 741 -4.25 -18.57 -4.58
N LYS A 742 -3.08 -17.90 -4.62
CA LYS A 742 -2.57 -17.16 -3.46
C LYS A 742 -3.07 -15.73 -3.51
N ILE A 743 -3.50 -15.24 -2.36
CA ILE A 743 -3.90 -13.83 -2.21
C ILE A 743 -2.62 -13.01 -2.15
N GLN A 744 -2.40 -12.22 -3.21
CA GLN A 744 -1.26 -11.30 -3.31
C GLN A 744 -1.47 -10.05 -2.46
N ASP A 745 -0.40 -9.32 -2.18
CA ASP A 745 -0.46 -8.13 -1.32
C ASP A 745 -1.41 -7.06 -1.84
N TRP A 746 -1.48 -6.87 -3.16
CA TRP A 746 -2.40 -5.90 -3.77
C TRP A 746 -3.87 -6.37 -3.80
N GLN A 747 -4.12 -7.67 -3.56
CA GLN A 747 -5.47 -8.25 -3.46
C GLN A 747 -5.98 -8.29 -2.02
N SER A 748 -5.06 -8.31 -1.04
CA SER A 748 -5.42 -8.40 0.38
C SER A 748 -6.17 -7.15 0.84
N MET A 749 -7.37 -7.33 1.39
CA MET A 749 -8.16 -6.25 1.97
C MET A 749 -7.51 -5.60 3.21
N TYR A 750 -6.55 -6.31 3.83
CA TYR A 750 -5.85 -5.84 5.02
C TYR A 750 -4.56 -5.09 4.69
N GLN A 751 -4.06 -5.20 3.47
CA GLN A 751 -2.85 -4.50 3.07
C GLN A 751 -3.21 -3.11 2.54
N SER A 752 -2.47 -2.09 3.00
CA SER A 752 -2.63 -0.72 2.54
C SER A 752 -1.36 -0.26 1.83
N THR A 753 -1.53 0.45 0.71
CA THR A 753 -0.41 1.10 0.00
C THR A 753 0.25 2.18 0.85
N HIS A 754 -0.54 2.92 1.65
CA HIS A 754 -0.05 4.03 2.47
C HIS A 754 0.47 3.59 3.84
N ILE A 755 -0.17 2.57 4.43
CA ILE A 755 0.12 2.04 5.77
C ILE A 755 0.42 0.54 5.65
N PRO A 756 1.53 0.15 5.00
CA PRO A 756 1.79 -1.26 4.73
C PRO A 756 2.13 -2.02 6.01
N ILE A 757 1.59 -3.24 6.13
CA ILE A 757 1.98 -4.18 7.17
C ILE A 757 3.32 -4.81 6.77
N PRO A 758 4.38 -4.68 7.60
CA PRO A 758 5.71 -5.15 7.24
C PRO A 758 5.74 -6.68 7.15
N LYS A 759 6.41 -7.19 6.12
CA LYS A 759 6.79 -8.60 6.01
C LYS A 759 8.15 -8.82 6.67
N PHE A 760 8.29 -9.93 7.35
CA PHE A 760 9.54 -10.36 7.96
C PHE A 760 10.01 -11.66 7.31
N PRO A 761 11.32 -11.90 7.20
CA PRO A 761 11.84 -13.16 6.70
C PRO A 761 11.37 -14.33 7.59
N PRO A 762 10.99 -15.49 7.00
CA PRO A 762 10.65 -16.68 7.76
C PRO A 762 11.80 -17.12 8.67
N VAL A 763 11.48 -17.41 9.93
CA VAL A 763 12.45 -17.91 10.93
C VAL A 763 12.42 -19.44 11.00
N ASP A 764 11.29 -20.04 10.63
CA ASP A 764 11.05 -21.47 10.60
C ASP A 764 10.14 -21.83 9.42
N GLU A 765 9.47 -23.00 9.46
CA GLU A 765 8.51 -23.43 8.44
C GLU A 765 7.25 -22.54 8.35
N SER A 766 7.10 -21.57 9.26
CA SER A 766 5.99 -20.61 9.28
C SER A 766 6.36 -19.34 8.54
N VAL A 767 5.40 -18.82 7.79
CA VAL A 767 5.54 -17.53 7.09
C VAL A 767 5.44 -16.38 8.09
N THR A 768 4.61 -16.52 9.13
CA THR A 768 4.24 -15.46 10.06
C THR A 768 4.29 -15.92 11.53
N PHE A 769 4.10 -14.99 12.46
CA PHE A 769 4.10 -15.31 13.90
C PHE A 769 2.91 -16.18 14.33
N ILE A 770 1.76 -16.07 13.66
CA ILE A 770 0.56 -16.84 14.03
C ILE A 770 0.74 -18.32 13.69
N GLY A 771 1.43 -18.62 12.58
CA GLY A 771 1.86 -19.97 12.25
C GLY A 771 2.80 -20.56 13.29
N ARG A 772 3.76 -19.77 13.80
CA ARG A 772 4.67 -20.18 14.88
C ARG A 772 3.93 -20.48 16.17
N LEU A 773 3.02 -19.59 16.56
CA LEU A 773 2.16 -19.76 17.73
C LEU A 773 1.32 -21.05 17.61
N CYS A 774 0.66 -21.25 16.47
CA CYS A 774 -0.14 -22.45 16.24
C CYS A 774 0.68 -23.74 16.29
N ARG A 775 1.86 -23.75 15.65
CA ARG A 775 2.76 -24.92 15.65
C ARG A 775 3.30 -25.22 17.05
N GLU A 776 3.64 -24.20 17.84
CA GLU A 776 4.08 -24.40 19.22
C GLU A 776 2.96 -24.95 20.11
N ILE A 777 1.73 -24.44 19.98
CA ILE A 777 0.54 -24.99 20.67
C ILE A 777 0.34 -26.46 20.30
N LEU A 778 0.43 -26.81 19.01
CA LEU A 778 0.32 -28.20 18.54
C LEU A 778 1.46 -29.08 19.05
N ARG A 779 2.67 -28.54 19.22
CA ARG A 779 3.82 -29.27 19.76
C ARG A 779 3.61 -29.64 21.22
N ILE A 780 3.17 -28.69 22.05
CA ILE A 780 3.00 -28.93 23.49
C ILE A 780 1.74 -29.76 23.81
N THR A 781 0.77 -29.81 22.90
CA THR A 781 -0.47 -30.60 23.05
C THR A 781 -0.45 -31.89 22.23
N ASP A 782 0.72 -32.35 21.77
CA ASP A 782 0.85 -33.53 20.92
C ASP A 782 0.32 -34.79 21.66
N PRO A 783 -0.69 -35.50 21.11
CA PRO A 783 -1.28 -36.71 21.71
C PRO A 783 -0.30 -37.87 21.90
N LYS A 784 0.89 -37.83 21.29
CA LYS A 784 1.92 -38.87 21.47
C LYS A 784 2.66 -38.75 22.79
N VAL A 785 2.73 -37.54 23.34
CA VAL A 785 3.49 -37.22 24.57
C VAL A 785 2.60 -36.66 25.67
N THR A 786 1.42 -36.16 25.32
CA THR A 786 0.43 -35.63 26.27
C THR A 786 -0.89 -36.40 26.23
N CYS A 787 -1.64 -36.33 27.33
CA CYS A 787 -3.01 -36.79 27.42
C CYS A 787 -3.93 -35.64 27.85
N TYR A 788 -5.08 -35.52 27.21
CA TYR A 788 -6.09 -34.51 27.52
C TYR A 788 -7.18 -35.09 28.44
N ILE A 789 -7.51 -34.37 29.51
CA ILE A 789 -8.57 -34.76 30.45
C ILE A 789 -9.75 -33.80 30.32
N ASP A 790 -10.84 -34.28 29.73
CA ASP A 790 -12.03 -33.50 29.38
C ASP A 790 -12.70 -32.85 30.61
N GLN A 791 -12.77 -33.56 31.74
CA GLN A 791 -13.38 -33.06 32.96
C GLN A 791 -12.61 -31.88 33.58
N MET A 792 -11.31 -31.79 33.32
CA MET A 792 -10.44 -30.74 33.84
C MET A 792 -10.11 -29.66 32.81
N ASN A 793 -10.39 -29.91 31.52
CA ASN A 793 -9.93 -29.08 30.39
C ASN A 793 -8.41 -28.84 30.37
N THR A 794 -7.63 -29.87 30.72
CA THR A 794 -6.17 -29.76 30.95
C THR A 794 -5.41 -30.86 30.23
N TRP A 795 -4.22 -30.52 29.73
CA TRP A 795 -3.25 -31.45 29.14
C TRP A 795 -2.18 -31.81 30.17
N TYR A 796 -1.88 -33.10 30.27
CA TYR A 796 -0.85 -33.65 31.14
C TYR A 796 0.20 -34.41 30.33
N ASP A 797 1.45 -34.37 30.76
CA ASP A 797 2.52 -35.19 30.19
C ASP A 797 2.30 -36.67 30.57
N VAL A 798 2.34 -37.56 29.58
CA VAL A 798 2.03 -38.99 29.79
C VAL A 798 3.08 -39.69 30.67
N ARG A 799 4.33 -39.19 30.70
CA ARG A 799 5.44 -39.80 31.44
C ARG A 799 5.62 -39.18 32.82
N THR A 800 5.58 -37.85 32.94
CA THR A 800 5.84 -37.14 34.19
C THR A 800 4.56 -36.86 34.99
N HIS A 801 3.38 -36.99 34.34
CA HIS A 801 2.08 -36.61 34.91
C HIS A 801 1.98 -35.15 35.34
N GLN A 802 2.92 -34.31 34.91
CA GLN A 802 2.87 -32.87 35.17
C GLN A 802 1.89 -32.19 34.23
N GLU A 803 1.23 -31.16 34.74
CA GLU A 803 0.40 -30.29 33.94
C GLU A 803 1.25 -29.57 32.88
N VAL A 804 0.84 -29.67 31.62
CA VAL A 804 1.49 -29.02 30.49
C VAL A 804 0.82 -27.68 30.19
N THR A 805 -0.51 -27.70 30.03
CA THR A 805 -1.31 -26.50 29.77
C THR A 805 -2.79 -26.74 30.05
N ASN A 806 -3.58 -25.66 30.18
CA ASN A 806 -5.00 -25.66 30.52
C ASN A 806 -5.75 -24.52 29.80
N ASN A 807 -6.99 -24.25 30.20
CA ASN A 807 -7.80 -23.19 29.59
C ASN A 807 -7.18 -21.77 29.67
N ARG A 808 -6.35 -21.49 30.69
CA ARG A 808 -5.69 -20.17 30.86
C ARG A 808 -4.81 -19.81 29.67
N LEU A 809 -4.30 -20.80 28.93
CA LEU A 809 -3.56 -20.54 27.70
C LEU A 809 -4.36 -19.66 26.73
N PHE A 810 -5.65 -19.94 26.56
CA PHE A 810 -6.49 -19.20 25.61
C PHE A 810 -6.83 -17.80 26.13
N SER A 811 -7.03 -17.65 27.44
CA SER A 811 -7.16 -16.32 28.07
C SER A 811 -5.91 -15.47 27.88
N GLU A 812 -4.72 -16.05 28.07
CA GLU A 812 -3.43 -15.35 27.88
C GLU A 812 -3.17 -15.01 26.40
N ILE A 813 -3.61 -15.87 25.47
CA ILE A 813 -3.59 -15.55 24.02
C ILE A 813 -4.55 -14.40 23.72
N GLN A 814 -5.72 -14.37 24.37
CA GLN A 814 -6.67 -13.29 24.20
C GLN A 814 -6.14 -11.97 24.76
N GLU A 815 -5.50 -11.96 25.93
CA GLU A 815 -4.88 -10.75 26.49
C GLU A 815 -3.73 -10.22 25.61
N SER A 816 -2.99 -11.12 24.94
CA SER A 816 -1.84 -10.74 24.12
C SER A 816 -2.18 -10.40 22.66
N LEU A 817 -3.09 -11.11 21.99
CA LEU A 817 -3.43 -10.91 20.57
C LEU A 817 -4.87 -10.42 20.35
N GLY A 818 -5.67 -10.29 21.40
CA GLY A 818 -7.09 -9.97 21.32
C GLY A 818 -7.94 -11.13 20.79
N THR A 819 -9.23 -10.86 20.62
CA THR A 819 -10.20 -11.80 20.01
C THR A 819 -9.81 -12.18 18.58
N PHE A 820 -9.15 -11.27 17.85
CA PHE A 820 -8.64 -11.50 16.50
C PHE A 820 -7.58 -12.62 16.45
N GLY A 821 -6.71 -12.72 17.47
CA GLY A 821 -5.70 -13.77 17.55
C GLY A 821 -6.32 -15.16 17.68
N LEU A 822 -7.31 -15.31 18.56
CA LEU A 822 -8.05 -16.55 18.76
C LEU A 822 -8.85 -16.95 17.52
N ASN A 823 -9.58 -16.02 16.90
CA ASN A 823 -10.29 -16.27 15.64
C ASN A 823 -9.31 -16.66 14.51
N GLY A 824 -8.17 -15.96 14.41
CA GLY A 824 -7.11 -16.28 13.48
C GLY A 824 -6.53 -17.69 13.63
N LEU A 825 -6.30 -18.13 14.88
CA LEU A 825 -5.89 -19.50 15.20
C LEU A 825 -6.97 -20.52 14.81
N ASP A 826 -8.24 -20.26 15.11
CA ASP A 826 -9.34 -21.14 14.72
C ASP A 826 -9.42 -21.33 13.19
N ARG A 827 -9.30 -20.23 12.44
CA ARG A 827 -9.28 -20.24 10.98
C ARG A 827 -8.07 -21.02 10.43
N LEU A 828 -6.88 -20.81 10.99
CA LEU A 828 -5.68 -21.55 10.58
C LEU A 828 -5.83 -23.06 10.86
N LEU A 829 -6.34 -23.42 12.04
CA LEU A 829 -6.64 -24.81 12.40
C LEU A 829 -7.67 -25.44 11.44
N CYS A 830 -8.65 -24.68 10.95
CA CYS A 830 -9.57 -25.18 9.91
C CYS A 830 -8.82 -25.60 8.64
N PHE A 831 -7.93 -24.76 8.11
CA PHE A 831 -7.12 -25.09 6.92
C PHE A 831 -6.19 -26.27 7.17
N MET A 832 -5.60 -26.37 8.37
CA MET A 832 -4.79 -27.52 8.75
C MET A 832 -5.62 -28.81 8.80
N ILE A 833 -6.84 -28.77 9.33
CA ILE A 833 -7.78 -29.90 9.31
C ILE A 833 -8.12 -30.29 7.87
N VAL A 834 -8.44 -29.33 6.99
CA VAL A 834 -8.70 -29.59 5.56
C VAL A 834 -7.53 -30.34 4.93
N LYS A 835 -6.30 -29.86 5.12
CA LYS A 835 -5.09 -30.47 4.59
C LYS A 835 -4.87 -31.89 5.14
N GLU A 836 -5.05 -32.09 6.43
CA GLU A 836 -4.91 -33.43 7.04
C GLU A 836 -6.00 -34.40 6.58
N LEU A 837 -7.24 -33.94 6.39
CA LEU A 837 -8.31 -34.77 5.85
C LEU A 837 -8.06 -35.13 4.37
N GLN A 838 -7.54 -34.20 3.56
CA GLN A 838 -7.11 -34.48 2.19
C GLN A 838 -5.92 -35.47 2.16
N ASN A 839 -4.95 -35.32 3.06
CA ASN A 839 -3.86 -36.28 3.23
C ASN A 839 -4.38 -37.65 3.62
N PHE A 840 -5.36 -37.70 4.53
CA PHE A 840 -6.04 -38.91 4.94
C PHE A 840 -6.75 -39.60 3.76
N LEU A 841 -7.45 -38.86 2.89
CA LEU A 841 -8.07 -39.43 1.69
C LEU A 841 -7.03 -40.04 0.74
N ARG A 842 -5.90 -39.36 0.52
CA ARG A 842 -4.78 -39.88 -0.28
C ARG A 842 -4.18 -41.15 0.36
N LEU A 843 -4.03 -41.15 1.68
CA LEU A 843 -3.58 -42.30 2.46
C LEU A 843 -4.55 -43.48 2.33
N TYR A 844 -5.86 -43.23 2.47
CA TYR A 844 -6.92 -44.22 2.33
C TYR A 844 -6.91 -44.83 0.93
N GLN A 845 -6.78 -44.00 -0.11
CA GLN A 845 -6.71 -44.48 -1.49
C GLN A 845 -5.47 -45.37 -1.70
N ARG A 846 -4.31 -44.98 -1.16
CA ARG A 846 -3.05 -45.73 -1.31
C ARG A 846 -3.05 -47.05 -0.52
N LEU A 847 -3.41 -47.02 0.75
CA LEU A 847 -3.26 -48.16 1.67
C LEU A 847 -4.45 -49.14 1.64
N ILE A 848 -5.62 -48.70 1.20
CA ILE A 848 -6.84 -49.52 1.23
C ILE A 848 -7.36 -49.75 -0.19
N LEU A 849 -7.54 -48.69 -0.99
CA LEU A 849 -8.16 -48.85 -2.31
C LEU A 849 -7.20 -49.37 -3.39
N ARG A 850 -5.88 -49.22 -3.24
CA ARG A 850 -4.90 -49.77 -4.19
C ARG A 850 -4.28 -51.10 -3.76
N ASP A 851 -4.39 -51.47 -2.48
CA ASP A 851 -3.87 -52.73 -1.96
C ASP A 851 -4.91 -53.87 -2.11
N ARG A 852 -4.63 -54.83 -2.99
CA ARG A 852 -5.50 -55.97 -3.25
C ARG A 852 -5.69 -56.87 -2.01
N ALA A 853 -4.65 -57.07 -1.21
CA ALA A 853 -4.73 -57.93 -0.02
C ALA A 853 -5.60 -57.30 1.08
N ALA A 854 -5.51 -55.98 1.25
CA ALA A 854 -6.38 -55.23 2.15
C ALA A 854 -7.85 -55.31 1.69
N GLN A 855 -8.11 -55.14 0.39
CA GLN A 855 -9.48 -55.24 -0.15
C GLN A 855 -10.09 -56.64 0.02
N GLU A 856 -9.33 -57.70 -0.25
CA GLU A 856 -9.82 -59.08 -0.08
C GLU A 856 -10.17 -59.35 1.39
N THR A 857 -9.33 -58.91 2.31
CA THR A 857 -9.57 -59.02 3.76
C THR A 857 -10.83 -58.24 4.19
N LEU A 858 -11.01 -57.02 3.68
CA LEU A 858 -12.18 -56.19 3.99
C LEU A 858 -13.47 -56.73 3.37
N ARG A 859 -13.43 -57.27 2.15
CA ARG A 859 -14.58 -57.95 1.53
C ARG A 859 -14.99 -59.20 2.30
N ALA A 860 -14.01 -60.01 2.72
CA ALA A 860 -14.26 -61.20 3.54
C ALA A 860 -14.90 -60.81 4.88
N LEU A 861 -14.39 -59.76 5.54
CA LEU A 861 -14.96 -59.23 6.78
C LEU A 861 -16.38 -58.70 6.56
N GLN A 862 -16.61 -57.91 5.50
CA GLN A 862 -17.92 -57.33 5.21
C GLN A 862 -18.98 -58.41 4.97
N LYS A 863 -18.64 -59.54 4.32
CA LYS A 863 -19.55 -60.69 4.14
C LYS A 863 -19.94 -61.34 5.48
N VAL A 864 -19.00 -61.47 6.41
CA VAL A 864 -19.24 -62.09 7.72
C VAL A 864 -20.09 -61.20 8.63
N VAL A 865 -19.90 -59.89 8.52
CA VAL A 865 -20.53 -58.90 9.40
C VAL A 865 -21.91 -58.48 8.88
N THR A 866 -22.26 -58.84 7.65
CA THR A 866 -23.58 -58.59 7.04
C THR A 866 -24.44 -59.87 7.11
N PRO A 867 -25.67 -59.85 7.63
CA PRO A 867 -26.43 -58.69 8.09
C PRO A 867 -26.03 -58.21 9.51
N VAL A 868 -25.97 -56.89 9.68
CA VAL A 868 -25.49 -56.21 10.92
C VAL A 868 -26.39 -56.48 12.15
N LYS A 869 -27.61 -56.98 11.93
CA LYS A 869 -28.54 -57.34 13.02
C LYS A 869 -28.22 -58.67 13.71
N GLY A 870 -27.47 -59.57 13.08
CA GLY A 870 -27.14 -60.91 13.62
C GLY A 870 -25.96 -60.92 14.61
N ILE A 871 -25.81 -62.01 15.37
CA ILE A 871 -24.67 -62.25 16.27
C ILE A 871 -23.58 -63.03 15.53
N ILE A 872 -22.31 -62.63 15.69
CA ILE A 872 -21.17 -63.29 15.06
C ILE A 872 -20.56 -64.32 16.03
N ALA A 873 -20.61 -65.60 15.67
CA ALA A 873 -19.95 -66.67 16.40
C ALA A 873 -18.41 -66.55 16.29
N ASN A 874 -17.68 -66.77 17.39
CA ASN A 874 -16.21 -66.62 17.47
C ASN A 874 -15.68 -65.23 17.03
N SER A 875 -16.47 -64.18 17.27
CA SER A 875 -16.14 -62.78 16.96
C SER A 875 -14.74 -62.36 17.42
N ALA A 876 -14.28 -62.78 18.62
CA ALA A 876 -12.93 -62.46 19.09
C ALA A 876 -11.82 -62.93 18.14
N LYS A 877 -11.94 -64.15 17.58
CA LYS A 877 -10.96 -64.72 16.64
C LYS A 877 -11.06 -64.09 15.25
N ILE A 878 -12.28 -63.80 14.80
CA ILE A 878 -12.54 -63.19 13.49
C ILE A 878 -11.97 -61.76 13.44
N TYR A 879 -12.27 -60.95 14.45
CA TYR A 879 -11.80 -59.57 14.52
C TYR A 879 -10.29 -59.48 14.77
N SER A 880 -9.73 -60.29 15.68
CA SER A 880 -8.28 -60.33 15.89
C SER A 880 -7.50 -60.77 14.63
N SER A 881 -8.03 -61.73 13.86
CA SER A 881 -7.43 -62.13 12.58
C SER A 881 -7.48 -61.00 11.55
N ALA A 882 -8.62 -60.29 11.44
CA ALA A 882 -8.76 -59.15 10.53
C ALA A 882 -7.84 -57.98 10.91
N VAL A 883 -7.71 -57.67 12.20
CA VAL A 883 -6.78 -56.65 12.71
C VAL A 883 -5.33 -57.03 12.42
N ALA A 884 -4.93 -58.28 12.69
CA ALA A 884 -3.57 -58.75 12.41
C ALA A 884 -3.19 -58.62 10.92
N LYS A 885 -4.11 -58.94 10.01
CA LYS A 885 -3.92 -58.81 8.56
C LYS A 885 -3.82 -57.37 8.06
N THR A 886 -4.33 -56.40 8.84
CA THR A 886 -4.39 -54.97 8.48
C THR A 886 -3.51 -54.09 9.34
N GLN A 887 -2.68 -54.68 10.22
CA GLN A 887 -1.87 -53.98 11.22
C GLN A 887 -0.97 -52.87 10.65
N LYS A 888 -0.46 -53.06 9.42
CA LYS A 888 0.44 -52.10 8.74
C LYS A 888 -0.24 -50.75 8.43
N ILE A 889 -1.57 -50.70 8.43
CA ILE A 889 -2.36 -49.50 8.12
C ILE A 889 -2.51 -48.61 9.37
N TRP A 890 -2.61 -49.22 10.55
CA TRP A 890 -3.17 -48.56 11.73
C TRP A 890 -2.28 -47.52 12.40
N THR A 891 -0.97 -47.57 12.25
CA THR A 891 -0.06 -46.58 12.85
C THR A 891 -0.21 -45.21 12.20
N VAL A 892 -0.11 -45.14 10.87
CA VAL A 892 -0.26 -43.89 10.12
C VAL A 892 -1.70 -43.39 10.15
N TYR A 893 -2.67 -44.32 10.18
CA TYR A 893 -4.09 -43.97 10.34
C TYR A 893 -4.37 -43.35 11.70
N LEU A 894 -3.82 -43.93 12.77
CA LEU A 894 -3.95 -43.41 14.14
C LEU A 894 -3.36 -41.99 14.24
N ASP A 895 -2.16 -41.78 13.72
CA ASP A 895 -1.49 -40.47 13.74
C ASP A 895 -2.35 -39.39 13.05
N ALA A 896 -2.92 -39.68 11.88
CA ALA A 896 -3.77 -38.74 11.16
C ALA A 896 -5.05 -38.40 11.95
N ILE A 897 -5.72 -39.40 12.52
CA ILE A 897 -6.96 -39.21 13.27
C ILE A 897 -6.72 -38.45 14.58
N MET A 898 -5.69 -38.82 15.34
CA MET A 898 -5.36 -38.11 16.59
C MET A 898 -4.98 -36.66 16.34
N LYS A 899 -4.28 -36.36 15.23
CA LYS A 899 -3.95 -34.98 14.86
C LYS A 899 -5.19 -34.14 14.54
N VAL A 900 -6.15 -34.69 13.79
CA VAL A 900 -7.46 -34.04 13.56
C VAL A 900 -8.21 -33.82 14.88
N GLY A 901 -8.21 -34.82 15.75
CA GLY A 901 -8.83 -34.73 17.07
C GLY A 901 -8.22 -33.67 17.98
N GLN A 902 -6.89 -33.61 18.03
CA GLN A 902 -6.14 -32.60 18.75
C GLN A 902 -6.56 -31.19 18.31
N MET A 903 -6.54 -30.93 16.99
CA MET A 903 -6.96 -29.64 16.44
C MET A 903 -8.41 -29.32 16.81
N GLN A 904 -9.32 -30.29 16.80
CA GLN A 904 -10.71 -30.09 17.17
C GLN A 904 -10.93 -29.78 18.67
N ILE A 905 -10.12 -30.37 19.56
CA ILE A 905 -10.14 -30.00 20.98
C ILE A 905 -9.72 -28.54 21.13
N LEU A 906 -8.63 -28.14 20.47
CA LEU A 906 -8.15 -26.75 20.50
C LEU A 906 -9.22 -25.78 19.98
N ARG A 907 -9.85 -26.07 18.84
CA ARG A 907 -10.96 -25.25 18.30
C ARG A 907 -12.13 -25.12 19.28
N ARG A 908 -12.49 -26.20 19.99
CA ARG A 908 -13.54 -26.17 21.00
C ARG A 908 -13.17 -25.28 22.19
N GLN A 909 -11.91 -25.34 22.65
CA GLN A 909 -11.45 -24.47 23.74
C GLN A 909 -11.39 -23.00 23.33
N ILE A 910 -10.96 -22.71 22.09
CA ILE A 910 -10.98 -21.36 21.52
C ILE A 910 -12.41 -20.81 21.47
N ALA A 911 -13.37 -21.59 20.95
CA ALA A 911 -14.78 -21.17 20.89
C ALA A 911 -15.36 -20.92 22.28
N ASN A 912 -15.00 -21.74 23.27
CA ASN A 912 -15.44 -21.55 24.66
C ASN A 912 -14.92 -20.22 25.24
N GLU A 913 -13.64 -19.91 25.04
CA GLU A 913 -13.02 -18.67 25.54
C GLU A 913 -13.63 -17.43 24.87
N LEU A 914 -13.79 -17.45 23.54
CA LEU A 914 -14.43 -16.37 22.79
C LEU A 914 -15.87 -16.13 23.26
N ASN A 915 -16.64 -17.19 23.49
CA ASN A 915 -18.02 -17.09 23.97
C ASN A 915 -18.07 -16.56 25.41
N TYR A 916 -17.17 -17.03 26.28
CA TYR A 916 -17.05 -16.55 27.65
C TYR A 916 -16.76 -15.05 27.69
N SER A 917 -15.75 -14.58 26.94
CA SER A 917 -15.42 -13.16 26.84
C SER A 917 -16.53 -12.34 26.21
N CYS A 918 -17.15 -12.80 25.10
CA CYS A 918 -18.24 -12.07 24.46
C CYS A 918 -19.42 -11.82 25.41
N LYS A 919 -19.78 -12.83 26.23
CA LYS A 919 -20.85 -12.72 27.23
C LYS A 919 -20.50 -11.77 28.37
N PHE A 920 -19.22 -11.62 28.69
CA PHE A 920 -18.74 -10.73 29.75
C PHE A 920 -18.57 -9.29 29.24
N ASP A 921 -17.80 -9.10 28.17
CA ASP A 921 -17.39 -7.79 27.64
C ASP A 921 -18.49 -7.13 26.79
N SER A 922 -19.38 -7.91 26.17
CA SER A 922 -20.37 -7.42 25.20
C SER A 922 -21.72 -8.12 25.31
N LYS A 923 -22.27 -8.16 26.52
CA LYS A 923 -23.53 -8.88 26.85
C LYS A 923 -24.70 -8.57 25.92
N HIS A 924 -24.86 -7.32 25.48
CA HIS A 924 -25.95 -6.93 24.57
C HIS A 924 -25.76 -7.51 23.16
N LEU A 925 -24.53 -7.49 22.64
CA LEU A 925 -24.20 -8.10 21.35
C LEU A 925 -24.42 -9.62 21.41
N ALA A 926 -23.93 -10.25 22.48
CA ALA A 926 -24.11 -11.68 22.70
C ALA A 926 -25.60 -12.08 22.70
N GLY A 927 -26.42 -11.38 23.48
CA GLY A 927 -27.87 -11.65 23.52
C GLY A 927 -28.58 -11.38 22.20
N ALA A 928 -28.17 -10.34 21.45
CA ALA A 928 -28.73 -10.06 20.13
C ALA A 928 -28.38 -11.15 19.11
N LEU A 929 -27.12 -11.61 19.10
CA LEU A 929 -26.67 -12.69 18.21
C LEU A 929 -27.33 -14.03 18.54
N GLU A 930 -27.45 -14.39 19.81
CA GLU A 930 -28.14 -15.61 20.25
C GLU A 930 -29.61 -15.58 19.81
N ASN A 931 -30.34 -14.51 20.13
CA ASN A 931 -31.75 -14.37 19.74
C ASN A 931 -31.94 -14.39 18.22
N PHE A 932 -31.06 -13.71 17.48
CA PHE A 932 -31.16 -13.66 16.02
C PHE A 932 -30.86 -15.02 15.38
N ASN A 933 -29.86 -15.74 15.87
CA ASN A 933 -29.55 -17.09 15.41
C ASN A 933 -30.68 -18.08 15.74
N GLU A 934 -31.27 -18.02 16.94
CA GLU A 934 -32.42 -18.85 17.31
C GLU A 934 -33.65 -18.57 16.44
N ALA A 935 -33.97 -17.30 16.20
CA ALA A 935 -35.07 -16.90 15.33
C ALA A 935 -34.86 -17.39 13.88
N LEU A 936 -33.66 -17.21 13.34
CA LEU A 936 -33.33 -17.64 11.97
C LEU A 936 -33.41 -19.16 11.81
N LEU A 937 -32.93 -19.92 12.80
CA LEU A 937 -33.06 -21.38 12.79
C LEU A 937 -34.51 -21.83 12.90
N ALA A 938 -35.33 -21.14 13.72
CA ALA A 938 -36.75 -21.42 13.82
C ALA A 938 -37.50 -21.16 12.50
N ASP A 939 -37.18 -20.08 11.79
CA ASP A 939 -37.76 -19.77 10.48
C ASP A 939 -37.38 -20.82 9.43
N ILE A 940 -36.12 -21.26 9.42
CA ILE A 940 -35.64 -22.33 8.56
C ILE A 940 -36.37 -23.64 8.88
N GLU A 941 -36.45 -24.04 10.15
CA GLU A 941 -37.18 -25.25 10.55
C GLU A 941 -38.66 -25.18 10.16
N ALA A 942 -39.30 -24.03 10.33
CA ALA A 942 -40.68 -23.80 9.93
C ALA A 942 -40.86 -23.95 8.41
N HIS A 943 -39.92 -23.49 7.59
CA HIS A 943 -39.95 -23.68 6.14
C HIS A 943 -39.83 -25.15 5.72
N TYR A 944 -39.03 -25.96 6.41
CA TYR A 944 -38.94 -27.40 6.10
C TYR A 944 -40.23 -28.16 6.47
N LEU A 945 -41.01 -27.63 7.41
CA LEU A 945 -42.33 -28.16 7.75
C LEU A 945 -43.43 -27.64 6.81
N ASP A 946 -43.35 -26.38 6.40
CA ASP A 946 -44.26 -25.71 5.47
C ASP A 946 -43.47 -24.88 4.43
N PRO A 947 -43.30 -25.40 3.19
CA PRO A 947 -42.56 -24.72 2.13
C PRO A 947 -43.13 -23.36 1.71
N SER A 948 -44.32 -22.96 2.18
CA SER A 948 -44.92 -21.65 1.91
C SER A 948 -44.32 -20.51 2.76
N LEU A 949 -43.62 -20.85 3.85
CA LEU A 949 -42.96 -19.88 4.73
C LEU A 949 -41.63 -19.39 4.15
N PRO A 950 -41.15 -18.19 4.49
CA PRO A 950 -39.91 -17.65 3.92
C PRO A 950 -38.66 -18.35 4.48
N CYS A 951 -37.72 -18.69 3.60
CA CYS A 951 -36.38 -19.17 3.95
C CYS A 951 -35.33 -18.38 3.15
N PRO A 952 -34.15 -18.05 3.73
CA PRO A 952 -33.08 -17.41 2.97
C PRO A 952 -32.74 -18.26 1.72
N LYS A 953 -32.93 -17.69 0.53
CA LYS A 953 -32.55 -18.33 -0.73
C LYS A 953 -31.03 -18.49 -0.81
N GLU A 954 -30.54 -19.43 -1.63
CA GLU A 954 -29.09 -19.68 -1.80
C GLU A 954 -28.30 -18.43 -2.23
N ASP A 955 -28.94 -17.47 -2.90
CA ASP A 955 -28.33 -16.21 -3.33
C ASP A 955 -28.27 -15.13 -2.21
N ASN A 956 -28.81 -15.39 -1.01
CA ASN A 956 -28.86 -14.43 0.09
C ASN A 956 -27.59 -14.51 0.97
N SER A 957 -26.87 -13.39 1.11
CA SER A 957 -25.63 -13.29 1.91
C SER A 957 -25.85 -13.38 3.42
N LEU A 958 -27.09 -13.30 3.91
CA LEU A 958 -27.40 -13.22 5.34
C LEU A 958 -26.79 -14.37 6.16
N LEU A 959 -26.90 -15.62 5.68
CA LEU A 959 -26.36 -16.80 6.38
C LEU A 959 -24.82 -16.77 6.44
N TYR A 960 -24.18 -16.22 5.41
CA TYR A 960 -22.73 -16.07 5.39
C TYR A 960 -22.26 -15.01 6.39
N GLU A 961 -22.91 -13.84 6.38
CA GLU A 961 -22.57 -12.73 7.27
C GLU A 961 -22.80 -13.08 8.74
N ILE A 962 -23.96 -13.66 9.09
CA ILE A 962 -24.26 -14.05 10.48
C ILE A 962 -23.28 -15.12 10.98
N THR A 963 -22.87 -16.07 10.12
CA THR A 963 -21.92 -17.11 10.49
C THR A 963 -20.57 -16.50 10.91
N ALA A 964 -20.10 -15.48 10.20
CA ALA A 964 -18.86 -14.79 10.56
C ALA A 964 -18.95 -14.13 11.95
N TYR A 965 -20.09 -13.51 12.29
CA TYR A 965 -20.32 -12.94 13.62
C TYR A 965 -20.41 -14.01 14.71
N LEU A 966 -21.11 -15.11 14.45
CA LEU A 966 -21.23 -16.25 15.39
C LEU A 966 -19.88 -16.94 15.62
N GLU A 967 -19.07 -17.09 14.58
CA GLU A 967 -17.71 -17.63 14.69
C GLU A 967 -16.81 -16.71 15.53
N ALA A 968 -16.86 -15.39 15.30
CA ALA A 968 -16.12 -14.40 16.07
C ALA A 968 -16.55 -14.32 17.54
N ALA A 969 -17.83 -14.56 17.83
CA ALA A 969 -18.37 -14.61 19.19
C ALA A 969 -18.20 -15.98 19.87
N GLY A 970 -17.61 -16.98 19.20
CA GLY A 970 -17.52 -18.35 19.74
C GLY A 970 -18.86 -19.08 19.85
N MET A 971 -19.91 -18.57 19.23
CA MET A 971 -21.28 -19.10 19.22
C MET A 971 -21.50 -20.11 18.09
N HIS A 972 -20.57 -21.06 17.97
CA HIS A 972 -20.65 -22.09 16.94
C HIS A 972 -20.16 -23.44 17.48
N ASN A 973 -20.46 -24.53 16.76
CA ASN A 973 -19.98 -25.86 17.12
C ASN A 973 -18.93 -26.36 16.11
N PRO A 974 -17.62 -26.32 16.45
CA PRO A 974 -16.53 -26.78 15.58
C PRO A 974 -16.70 -28.21 15.05
N LEU A 975 -17.36 -29.09 15.81
CA LEU A 975 -17.56 -30.49 15.45
C LEU A 975 -18.66 -30.69 14.39
N ASN A 976 -19.45 -29.67 14.07
CA ASN A 976 -20.47 -29.73 13.02
C ASN A 976 -19.97 -29.21 11.67
N LYS A 977 -18.78 -28.60 11.61
CA LYS A 977 -18.24 -28.01 10.39
C LYS A 977 -17.86 -29.08 9.37
N ILE A 978 -18.28 -28.87 8.11
CA ILE A 978 -17.84 -29.67 6.95
C ILE A 978 -16.63 -28.97 6.33
N TYR A 979 -15.50 -29.66 6.27
CA TYR A 979 -14.22 -29.15 5.79
C TYR A 979 -13.92 -29.55 4.35
N ILE A 980 -14.37 -30.75 3.95
CA ILE A 980 -14.07 -31.30 2.62
C ILE A 980 -15.33 -31.87 1.98
N THR A 981 -15.44 -31.73 0.67
CA THR A 981 -16.42 -32.46 -0.13
C THR A 981 -15.83 -33.82 -0.50
N THR A 982 -16.58 -34.89 -0.23
CA THR A 982 -16.08 -36.26 -0.38
C THR A 982 -16.89 -37.05 -1.40
N LYS A 983 -16.19 -37.91 -2.17
CA LYS A 983 -16.82 -38.93 -3.01
C LYS A 983 -17.11 -40.19 -2.18
N GLN A 984 -18.03 -41.02 -2.65
CA GLN A 984 -18.36 -42.29 -2.01
C GLN A 984 -17.11 -43.19 -1.90
N LEU A 985 -16.75 -43.57 -0.68
CA LEU A 985 -15.62 -44.48 -0.41
C LEU A 985 -16.13 -45.91 -0.13
N SER A 986 -15.56 -46.87 -0.84
CA SER A 986 -15.84 -48.29 -0.62
C SER A 986 -15.23 -48.77 0.70
N PHE A 987 -15.94 -49.64 1.44
CA PHE A 987 -15.52 -50.21 2.73
C PHE A 987 -15.32 -49.21 3.89
N PHE A 988 -15.69 -47.94 3.72
CA PHE A 988 -15.38 -46.88 4.69
C PHE A 988 -15.89 -47.13 6.13
N PRO A 989 -17.16 -47.52 6.38
CA PRO A 989 -17.62 -47.85 7.74
C PRO A 989 -16.89 -49.04 8.35
N VAL A 990 -16.62 -50.08 7.54
CA VAL A 990 -15.98 -51.32 7.98
C VAL A 990 -14.53 -51.07 8.38
N VAL A 991 -13.81 -50.24 7.61
CA VAL A 991 -12.43 -49.83 7.93
C VAL A 991 -12.39 -49.04 9.23
N ASN A 992 -13.24 -48.02 9.38
CA ASN A 992 -13.28 -47.20 10.59
C ASN A 992 -13.66 -48.02 11.83
N PHE A 993 -14.57 -48.98 11.68
CA PHE A 993 -14.93 -49.94 12.72
C PHE A 993 -13.75 -50.85 13.09
N LEU A 994 -13.07 -51.44 12.11
CA LEU A 994 -11.90 -52.30 12.33
C LEU A 994 -10.74 -51.52 12.96
N PHE A 995 -10.54 -50.27 12.55
CA PHE A 995 -9.58 -49.35 13.16
C PHE A 995 -9.88 -49.11 14.64
N LEU A 996 -11.13 -48.82 15.01
CA LEU A 996 -11.51 -48.65 16.42
C LEU A 996 -11.23 -49.92 17.23
N ILE A 997 -11.59 -51.10 16.73
CA ILE A 997 -11.29 -52.38 17.38
C ILE A 997 -9.78 -52.59 17.57
N ALA A 998 -8.95 -52.17 16.60
CA ALA A 998 -7.50 -52.29 16.72
C ALA A 998 -6.90 -51.43 17.84
N GLN A 999 -7.54 -50.30 18.20
CA GLN A 999 -7.05 -49.41 19.25
C GLN A 999 -7.62 -49.74 20.65
N LEU A 1000 -8.82 -50.32 20.75
CA LEU A 1000 -9.46 -50.63 22.04
C LEU A 1000 -8.58 -51.42 23.03
N PRO A 1001 -7.80 -52.45 22.64
CA PRO A 1001 -6.94 -53.19 23.57
C PRO A 1001 -5.82 -52.37 24.23
N LYS A 1002 -5.49 -51.21 23.66
CA LYS A 1002 -4.47 -50.27 24.15
C LYS A 1002 -5.01 -49.31 25.19
N LEU A 1003 -6.32 -49.30 25.43
CA LEU A 1003 -6.99 -48.40 26.36
C LEU A 1003 -7.43 -49.17 27.61
N GLN A 1004 -7.52 -48.46 28.73
CA GLN A 1004 -8.02 -48.95 30.02
C GLN A 1004 -8.97 -47.92 30.63
N TYR A 1005 -10.00 -48.37 31.34
CA TYR A 1005 -10.93 -47.48 32.02
C TYR A 1005 -10.47 -47.21 33.46
N ASN A 1006 -10.41 -45.92 33.81
CA ASN A 1006 -10.20 -45.44 35.17
C ASN A 1006 -11.46 -44.71 35.64
N LYS A 1007 -11.97 -45.04 36.82
CA LYS A 1007 -13.20 -44.44 37.38
C LYS A 1007 -13.10 -42.91 37.55
N ASN A 1008 -11.91 -42.39 37.83
CA ASN A 1008 -11.71 -40.97 38.10
C ASN A 1008 -11.34 -40.16 36.85
N LEU A 1009 -10.71 -40.80 35.86
CA LEU A 1009 -10.12 -40.13 34.67
C LEU A 1009 -10.79 -40.52 33.35
N GLY A 1010 -11.73 -41.47 33.37
CA GLY A 1010 -12.31 -42.05 32.17
C GLY A 1010 -11.36 -43.02 31.46
N MET A 1011 -11.47 -43.11 30.14
CA MET A 1011 -10.64 -43.99 29.31
C MET A 1011 -9.23 -43.39 29.15
N THR A 1012 -8.21 -44.12 29.58
CA THR A 1012 -6.80 -43.73 29.50
C THR A 1012 -5.97 -44.76 28.74
N CYS A 1013 -4.77 -44.37 28.33
CA CYS A 1013 -3.83 -45.29 27.70
C CYS A 1013 -3.36 -46.37 28.70
N ARG A 1014 -3.26 -47.63 28.23
CA ARG A 1014 -2.82 -48.75 29.06
C ARG A 1014 -1.31 -48.76 29.27
N LYS A 1015 -0.53 -48.39 28.24
CA LYS A 1015 0.93 -48.24 28.32
C LYS A 1015 1.35 -46.93 27.66
N PRO A 1016 2.23 -46.12 28.28
CA PRO A 1016 2.75 -44.89 27.68
C PRO A 1016 3.32 -45.06 26.27
N ALA A 1017 3.91 -46.24 25.97
CA ALA A 1017 4.48 -46.55 24.66
C ALA A 1017 3.45 -46.72 23.53
N ASP A 1018 2.17 -46.95 23.85
CA ASP A 1018 1.11 -47.14 22.84
C ASP A 1018 0.68 -45.81 22.21
N ALA A 1019 0.98 -44.67 22.85
CA ALA A 1019 0.76 -43.30 22.36
C ALA A 1019 -0.67 -43.03 21.84
N VAL A 1020 -1.68 -43.55 22.54
CA VAL A 1020 -3.11 -43.33 22.21
C VAL A 1020 -3.76 -42.48 23.28
N ASP A 1021 -4.33 -41.34 22.90
CA ASP A 1021 -5.19 -40.53 23.76
C ASP A 1021 -6.66 -40.62 23.33
N TRP A 1022 -7.56 -40.88 24.29
CA TRP A 1022 -8.95 -41.21 24.01
C TRP A 1022 -9.76 -40.02 23.46
N PRO A 1023 -9.76 -38.82 24.07
CA PRO A 1023 -10.53 -37.70 23.54
C PRO A 1023 -10.11 -37.26 22.12
N PRO A 1024 -8.80 -37.11 21.80
CA PRO A 1024 -8.38 -36.84 20.42
C PRO A 1024 -8.81 -37.95 19.44
N LEU A 1025 -8.69 -39.23 19.82
CA LEU A 1025 -9.12 -40.33 18.96
C LEU A 1025 -10.62 -40.25 18.62
N VAL A 1026 -11.47 -40.03 19.63
CA VAL A 1026 -12.93 -39.96 19.45
C VAL A 1026 -13.32 -38.76 18.61
N LEU A 1027 -12.79 -37.57 18.91
CA LEU A 1027 -13.14 -36.34 18.20
C LEU A 1027 -12.60 -36.33 16.77
N GLY A 1028 -11.43 -36.94 16.53
CA GLY A 1028 -10.89 -37.17 15.20
C GLY A 1028 -11.78 -38.09 14.36
N MET A 1029 -12.22 -39.22 14.93
CA MET A 1029 -13.14 -40.15 14.27
C MET A 1029 -14.50 -39.51 13.99
N LEU A 1030 -15.06 -38.78 14.95
CA LEU A 1030 -16.32 -38.06 14.79
C LEU A 1030 -16.23 -37.02 13.67
N THR A 1031 -15.14 -36.24 13.65
CA THR A 1031 -14.90 -35.23 12.62
C THR A 1031 -14.82 -35.89 11.25
N LEU A 1032 -14.04 -36.98 11.13
CA LEU A 1032 -13.90 -37.71 9.88
C LEU A 1032 -15.24 -38.25 9.38
N LEU A 1033 -16.01 -38.94 10.23
CA LEU A 1033 -17.30 -39.54 9.86
C LEU A 1033 -18.32 -38.50 9.39
N LYS A 1034 -18.33 -37.31 10.00
CA LYS A 1034 -19.22 -36.20 9.60
C LYS A 1034 -18.90 -35.60 8.23
N GLN A 1035 -17.68 -35.80 7.70
CA GLN A 1035 -17.34 -35.32 6.35
C GLN A 1035 -17.98 -36.16 5.24
N PHE A 1036 -18.63 -37.27 5.60
CA PHE A 1036 -19.31 -38.18 4.69
C PHE A 1036 -20.80 -38.23 5.00
N HIS A 1037 -21.57 -38.80 4.06
CA HIS A 1037 -23.01 -38.96 4.21
C HIS A 1037 -23.37 -39.71 5.52
N SER A 1038 -24.40 -39.23 6.22
CA SER A 1038 -24.91 -39.75 7.50
C SER A 1038 -25.04 -41.28 7.59
N ARG A 1039 -25.52 -41.94 6.52
CA ARG A 1039 -25.59 -43.41 6.36
C ARG A 1039 -24.30 -44.14 6.72
N TYR A 1040 -23.12 -43.58 6.45
CA TYR A 1040 -21.85 -44.21 6.82
C TYR A 1040 -21.65 -44.25 8.33
N THR A 1041 -22.03 -43.18 9.02
CA THR A 1041 -22.04 -43.10 10.48
C THR A 1041 -23.02 -44.10 11.07
N GLU A 1042 -24.24 -44.18 10.53
CA GLU A 1042 -25.26 -45.14 10.97
C GLU A 1042 -24.76 -46.59 10.82
N GLN A 1043 -24.16 -46.93 9.68
CA GLN A 1043 -23.58 -48.24 9.44
C GLN A 1043 -22.43 -48.52 10.42
N PHE A 1044 -21.50 -47.58 10.60
CA PHE A 1044 -20.40 -47.71 11.56
C PHE A 1044 -20.90 -47.96 12.99
N LEU A 1045 -21.90 -47.22 13.45
CA LEU A 1045 -22.52 -47.41 14.76
C LEU A 1045 -23.23 -48.77 14.87
N ALA A 1046 -23.91 -49.20 13.81
CA ALA A 1046 -24.55 -50.51 13.78
C ALA A 1046 -23.52 -51.66 13.89
N LEU A 1047 -22.34 -51.52 13.25
CA LEU A 1047 -21.23 -52.46 13.38
C LEU A 1047 -20.70 -52.53 14.82
N ILE A 1048 -20.54 -51.39 15.48
CA ILE A 1048 -20.17 -51.34 16.91
C ILE A 1048 -21.22 -52.04 17.77
N GLY A 1049 -22.51 -51.78 17.54
CA GLY A 1049 -23.60 -52.44 18.25
C GLY A 1049 -23.61 -53.96 18.04
N GLN A 1050 -23.25 -54.45 16.86
CA GLN A 1050 -23.08 -55.88 16.58
C GLN A 1050 -21.88 -56.47 17.31
N PHE A 1051 -20.75 -55.75 17.34
CA PHE A 1051 -19.55 -56.16 18.08
C PHE A 1051 -19.82 -56.31 19.57
N ILE A 1052 -20.49 -55.34 20.18
CA ILE A 1052 -20.84 -55.36 21.61
C ILE A 1052 -21.75 -56.55 21.91
N ARG A 1053 -22.85 -56.73 21.15
CA ARG A 1053 -23.76 -57.86 21.32
C ARG A 1053 -23.07 -59.21 21.16
N SER A 1054 -22.20 -59.34 20.15
CA SER A 1054 -21.46 -60.59 19.89
C SER A 1054 -20.40 -60.90 20.94
N SER A 1055 -19.80 -59.85 21.54
CA SER A 1055 -18.83 -60.02 22.62
C SER A 1055 -19.52 -60.38 23.94
N MET A 1056 -20.68 -59.77 24.24
CA MET A 1056 -21.49 -60.11 25.42
C MET A 1056 -22.00 -61.55 25.39
N GLU A 1057 -22.43 -62.04 24.23
CA GLU A 1057 -22.86 -63.45 24.04
C GLU A 1057 -21.70 -64.45 24.26
N GLN A 1058 -20.47 -64.06 23.91
CA GLN A 1058 -19.29 -64.90 24.16
C GLN A 1058 -18.84 -64.87 25.62
N SER A 1059 -18.95 -63.72 26.30
CA SER A 1059 -18.63 -63.58 27.72
C SER A 1059 -19.64 -64.27 28.64
N THR A 1060 -20.91 -64.38 28.24
CA THR A 1060 -21.94 -65.09 29.02
C THR A 1060 -21.80 -66.61 28.99
N ARG A 1061 -21.01 -67.18 28.07
CA ARG A 1061 -20.67 -68.61 28.03
C ARG A 1061 -19.47 -69.02 28.90
N TRP A 1062 -18.74 -68.06 29.46
CA TRP A 1062 -17.57 -68.31 30.33
C TRP A 1062 -17.75 -67.55 31.65
N SER A 1063 -18.19 -68.24 32.69
CA SER A 1063 -18.29 -67.64 34.02
C SER A 1063 -16.91 -67.25 34.56
N SER A 1064 -16.82 -66.02 35.06
CA SER A 1064 -15.78 -65.46 35.94
C SER A 1064 -14.63 -64.70 35.24
N ARG A 1065 -14.64 -63.38 35.49
CA ARG A 1065 -13.68 -62.30 35.13
C ARG A 1065 -13.98 -61.59 33.81
N THR A 1066 -14.53 -60.37 33.86
CA THR A 1066 -13.79 -59.09 33.67
C THR A 1066 -14.76 -57.89 33.67
N CYS A 1067 -14.37 -56.84 34.38
CA CYS A 1067 -15.11 -55.64 34.78
C CYS A 1067 -15.42 -54.62 33.65
N LEU A 1068 -15.61 -55.04 32.39
CA LEU A 1068 -15.85 -54.13 31.26
C LEU A 1068 -17.35 -53.90 30.96
N ILE A 1069 -18.22 -54.78 31.48
CA ILE A 1069 -19.63 -54.88 31.06
C ILE A 1069 -20.56 -54.03 31.93
N THR A 1070 -20.13 -53.65 33.15
CA THR A 1070 -21.00 -52.92 34.10
C THR A 1070 -21.27 -51.47 33.67
N PHE A 1071 -20.45 -50.87 32.79
CA PHE A 1071 -20.63 -49.46 32.40
C PHE A 1071 -21.56 -49.24 31.19
N LEU A 1072 -21.54 -50.12 30.17
CA LEU A 1072 -22.45 -50.00 29.01
C LEU A 1072 -23.93 -50.11 29.40
N MET A 1073 -24.24 -50.65 30.58
CA MET A 1073 -25.58 -50.80 31.13
C MET A 1073 -25.92 -49.81 32.27
N SER A 1074 -24.98 -48.99 32.77
CA SER A 1074 -25.23 -48.09 33.93
C SER A 1074 -25.03 -46.60 33.67
N SER A 1075 -24.71 -46.19 32.44
CA SER A 1075 -24.60 -44.78 32.05
C SER A 1075 -25.81 -44.30 31.25
N GLY A 1076 -26.96 -44.23 31.94
CA GLY A 1076 -27.96 -43.21 31.60
C GLY A 1076 -27.44 -41.86 32.11
N PRO A 1077 -27.58 -40.75 31.35
CA PRO A 1077 -27.06 -39.47 31.77
C PRO A 1077 -27.88 -38.90 32.93
N SER A 1078 -27.31 -38.92 34.14
CA SER A 1078 -27.65 -37.97 35.20
C SER A 1078 -26.81 -36.70 34.98
N CYS A 1079 -27.30 -35.81 34.13
CA CYS A 1079 -26.97 -34.38 34.17
C CYS A 1079 -28.18 -33.66 34.75
N GLU A 1080 -28.26 -33.60 36.08
CA GLU A 1080 -29.08 -32.60 36.78
C GLU A 1080 -28.12 -31.70 37.57
N SER A 1081 -27.93 -30.48 37.07
CA SER A 1081 -27.65 -29.30 37.89
C SER A 1081 -28.52 -28.14 37.34
N PRO A 1082 -28.92 -27.18 38.19
CA PRO A 1082 -30.34 -26.82 38.28
C PRO A 1082 -30.68 -25.53 37.52
N VAL A 1083 -31.03 -25.64 36.24
CA VAL A 1083 -31.89 -24.66 35.54
C VAL A 1083 -32.74 -25.42 34.51
N GLY A 1084 -33.80 -26.11 34.97
CA GLY A 1084 -34.55 -26.96 34.04
C GLY A 1084 -35.87 -27.55 34.55
N LEU A 1085 -36.42 -27.07 35.67
CA LEU A 1085 -37.74 -27.49 36.13
C LEU A 1085 -38.84 -26.59 35.55
N LYS A 1086 -39.10 -26.71 34.24
CA LYS A 1086 -40.37 -26.26 33.62
C LYS A 1086 -40.73 -26.88 32.27
N ALA A 1087 -40.04 -27.91 31.79
CA ALA A 1087 -40.28 -28.49 30.45
C ALA A 1087 -40.74 -29.96 30.44
N ARG A 1088 -41.49 -30.42 31.46
CA ARG A 1088 -41.95 -31.83 31.54
C ARG A 1088 -43.30 -32.14 30.86
N ARG A 1089 -43.80 -31.27 29.95
CA ARG A 1089 -45.09 -31.48 29.24
C ARG A 1089 -45.02 -31.64 27.70
N HIS A 1090 -43.85 -31.60 27.06
CA HIS A 1090 -43.76 -31.70 25.58
C HIS A 1090 -43.21 -33.02 25.00
N LEU A 1091 -42.93 -34.04 25.82
CA LEU A 1091 -42.31 -35.31 25.37
C LEU A 1091 -43.27 -36.36 24.75
N ARG A 1092 -44.39 -35.94 24.14
CA ARG A 1092 -45.22 -36.84 23.29
C ARG A 1092 -45.15 -36.53 21.79
N GLY A 1093 -44.40 -35.51 21.35
CA GLY A 1093 -44.22 -35.17 19.92
C GLY A 1093 -42.96 -35.72 19.23
N ALA A 1094 -41.99 -36.25 19.98
CA ALA A 1094 -40.64 -36.57 19.48
C ALA A 1094 -40.52 -37.98 18.83
N ARG A 1095 -41.45 -38.34 17.93
CA ARG A 1095 -41.31 -39.52 17.04
C ARG A 1095 -41.08 -39.15 15.56
N LEU A 1096 -40.99 -37.87 15.23
CA LEU A 1096 -40.79 -37.37 13.87
C LEU A 1096 -39.51 -36.52 13.66
N ALA A 1097 -38.71 -36.25 14.70
CA ALA A 1097 -37.55 -35.37 14.65
C ALA A 1097 -36.18 -36.09 14.48
N PHE A 1098 -36.14 -37.19 13.74
CA PHE A 1098 -34.87 -37.80 13.27
C PHE A 1098 -34.53 -37.41 11.82
N HIS A 1099 -35.28 -36.45 11.25
CA HIS A 1099 -35.23 -36.06 9.84
C HIS A 1099 -35.28 -34.54 9.63
N SER A 1100 -34.69 -33.71 10.50
CA SER A 1100 -34.56 -32.27 10.22
C SER A 1100 -33.72 -31.55 11.28
N SER A 1101 -32.39 -31.64 11.20
CA SER A 1101 -31.49 -30.71 11.89
C SER A 1101 -30.06 -30.93 11.38
N GLY A 1102 -29.71 -30.25 10.30
CA GLY A 1102 -28.41 -30.39 9.65
C GLY A 1102 -28.43 -29.91 8.22
N ILE A 1103 -28.86 -28.66 8.00
CA ILE A 1103 -28.67 -28.02 6.70
C ILE A 1103 -27.28 -27.40 6.74
N SER A 1104 -26.28 -28.19 6.36
CA SER A 1104 -25.04 -27.65 5.83
C SER A 1104 -25.24 -27.46 4.32
N LEU A 1105 -25.71 -26.28 3.90
CA LEU A 1105 -25.61 -25.87 2.50
C LEU A 1105 -24.15 -25.48 2.24
N GLY A 1106 -23.62 -25.97 1.13
CA GLY A 1106 -22.20 -26.06 0.86
C GLY A 1106 -21.51 -24.70 0.74
N SER A 1107 -20.38 -24.56 1.43
CA SER A 1107 -19.34 -23.57 1.13
C SER A 1107 -18.57 -23.96 -0.15
N SER A 1108 -19.29 -24.20 -1.24
CA SER A 1108 -18.75 -24.64 -2.53
C SER A 1108 -19.21 -23.69 -3.64
N ARG A 1109 -18.86 -22.40 -3.50
CA ARG A 1109 -18.59 -21.41 -4.55
C ARG A 1109 -18.76 -20.01 -3.96
N ALA A 1110 -17.72 -19.51 -3.29
CA ALA A 1110 -17.39 -18.08 -3.17
C ALA A 1110 -16.12 -17.93 -2.30
N VAL A 1111 -15.06 -18.64 -2.68
CA VAL A 1111 -13.72 -18.06 -2.62
C VAL A 1111 -13.33 -17.95 -4.07
N LYS A 1112 -13.80 -16.85 -4.69
CA LYS A 1112 -13.16 -16.24 -5.84
C LYS A 1112 -12.67 -14.90 -5.37
#